data_AF-A8GA32-F1
#
_entry.id   AF-A8GA32-F1
#
_cell.length_a   1.000
_cell.length_b   1.000
_cell.length_c   1.000
_cell.angle_alpha   90.00
_cell.angle_beta   90.00
_cell.angle_gamma   90.00
#
_symmetry.space_group_name_H-M   'P 1'
#
loop_
_entity.id
_entity.type
_entity.pdbx_description
1 polymer ?
#
loop_
_entity_poly.entity_id
_entity_poly.type
_entity_poly.pdbx_seq_one_letter_code
_entity_poly.pdbx_strand_id
1 'polypeptide(L)'
;MSNRLLPVGSSPLEVAAAAACAELTTMPVPLRELWNPATCPVNLLPYLAWAFSVDHWDEGWTEETKRNVVSSAFFVHRHKGTIGAIRRVVEPLGYLIKLREWWETNAEPGTFSLDIGVLENGITEEMYLEMERMIADAKPVSRHLTGLALNLEASGNIEVAGGHYDAEITTVYPDYVEFARQMLEGHYQFLQRNTGTTLDSTQQHFVLNAEHVLADSRHERELSRMAGLPNDATTEGQALQILGYAHAFLATQQQKYLDQAIACFDAYVTHFYDGAPIPKTPQRWVANWIVNAKEPVPANWPVDSKDPTHSGFKGVPMTFIKGKTQIPQGAPYWGEYLDIATFAFDGTLAWDAINAQVRAVDAAGNVDWSSDGKRYDVAWIINWQGYQISADGDILAQGLPAAQFGTVQLKDDTLSGSHKLNFANRQPVEHGGVMIERNQAQHNRPLHVPVPHNAMGNAADAELWFADACHLLHKITGEQRYFNAWKSVEFTVMEYTDIDAQDKFFRQSLHANTPFTDGISYDWSYPAGAPVSYARNADGMITLRKEVASQQSLEQQSVWFRVGKQSKVRTSFGGVDDQNQPISCRLQLAIAAEKDAKQTTDWGIGLPQSTQTQVKTYDIALTSLAALTREDGSDYLLADLRAVTDYGGCVIGSRFEEQVYDRRSATVINASYPNDDAGMVIGAWLTAEKRFPVNQLVYRADADFNLRLEDDDKWRWYWMLPATEGKWKLATFDPAAAVLSGYQPDHQDGDEKPAHPDFSTVDQVTILQDGNVANANFSYYVLNDIPPTFSADDGYTIKYRVTLQAENPYTALLGDCTLLGHRQDSLFCTPGVIPFSNIYQADSQQFDGWHGMPYPGYQYPFIFVHADADPDGLMLNNMTEFLWQSQQWYQQQFGVLGPGASAYIWNRWDNLSYGPADSWTMYHWGDGTAWSGYQPRAFFGAARAWHELTLAGKTPPAKLVGYVENWLRWLIGFTQDSGGITPTDFPMTGIPQPNKHDFTGHMCGLWLAGAVLAKMAGSEITGTEHFIEQCVTELQKNYLTTGDVMDGAWSPAPRPGTDNGMFFGFWSGEILRGLSLYVMYKNGLNDLADKQKRATT
;
A
#
# COMPACT_ATOMS: atom_id res chain seq x y z
N MET A 1 84.27 80.67 -8.27
CA MET A 1 83.82 82.03 -8.64
C MET A 1 83.47 82.78 -7.36
N SER A 2 83.83 84.05 -7.23
CA SER A 2 83.69 84.82 -5.97
C SER A 2 82.22 84.96 -5.55
N ASN A 3 81.84 84.41 -4.38
CA ASN A 3 80.50 84.46 -3.74
C ASN A 3 80.16 85.85 -3.18
N ARG A 4 80.46 86.91 -3.93
CA ARG A 4 80.23 88.27 -3.47
C ARG A 4 79.43 89.04 -4.51
N LEU A 5 78.17 89.37 -4.16
CA LEU A 5 77.29 90.21 -4.99
C LEU A 5 77.76 91.67 -5.07
N LEU A 6 78.62 92.11 -4.13
CA LEU A 6 79.16 93.46 -4.12
C LEU A 6 80.38 93.63 -5.05
N PRO A 7 80.52 94.79 -5.71
CA PRO A 7 81.67 95.10 -6.56
C PRO A 7 83.01 95.01 -5.82
N VAL A 8 84.09 94.76 -6.57
CA VAL A 8 85.45 94.59 -6.02
C VAL A 8 86.02 95.84 -5.32
N GLY A 9 85.40 97.01 -5.47
CA GLY A 9 85.80 98.26 -4.81
C GLY A 9 85.05 98.59 -3.52
N SER A 10 84.16 97.72 -3.04
CA SER A 10 83.35 97.99 -1.84
C SER A 10 84.19 98.02 -0.55
N SER A 11 83.87 98.97 0.33
CA SER A 11 84.59 99.17 1.60
C SER A 11 84.34 98.02 2.58
N PRO A 12 85.26 97.74 3.53
CA PRO A 12 85.08 96.68 4.52
C PRO A 12 83.76 96.76 5.31
N LEU A 13 83.23 97.97 5.54
CA LEU A 13 81.93 98.17 6.19
C LEU A 13 80.76 97.71 5.32
N GLU A 14 80.75 98.06 4.03
CA GLU A 14 79.70 97.64 3.08
C GLU A 14 79.72 96.11 2.89
N VAL A 15 80.93 95.57 2.85
CA VAL A 15 81.23 94.14 2.81
C VAL A 15 80.64 93.40 4.02
N ALA A 16 80.86 93.91 5.23
CA ALA A 16 80.36 93.31 6.46
C ALA A 16 78.85 93.51 6.62
N ALA A 17 78.32 94.69 6.25
CA ALA A 17 76.88 94.98 6.28
C ALA A 17 76.11 94.07 5.31
N ALA A 18 76.64 93.81 4.10
CA ALA A 18 76.01 92.89 3.16
C ALA A 18 76.04 91.43 3.66
N ALA A 19 77.10 91.00 4.35
CA ALA A 19 77.14 89.67 4.95
C ALA A 19 76.12 89.53 6.09
N ALA A 20 76.03 90.53 6.98
CA ALA A 20 75.04 90.56 8.05
C ALA A 20 73.59 90.60 7.53
N CYS A 21 73.33 91.38 6.47
CA CYS A 21 72.01 91.42 5.84
C CYS A 21 71.69 90.13 5.05
N ALA A 22 72.69 89.42 4.52
CA ALA A 22 72.49 88.15 3.82
C ALA A 22 72.08 87.02 4.77
N GLU A 23 72.47 87.06 6.05
CA GLU A 23 72.00 86.08 7.04
C GLU A 23 70.49 86.17 7.28
N LEU A 24 69.89 87.37 7.17
CA LEU A 24 68.44 87.54 7.26
C LEU A 24 67.69 86.78 6.14
N THR A 25 68.27 86.71 4.93
CA THR A 25 67.69 85.91 3.83
C THR A 25 67.86 84.40 4.01
N THR A 26 68.77 83.95 4.88
CA THR A 26 68.95 82.52 5.20
C THR A 26 68.12 82.06 6.39
N MET A 27 67.37 82.95 7.03
CA MET A 27 66.49 82.60 8.14
C MET A 27 65.43 81.62 7.64
N PRO A 28 65.33 80.39 8.20
CA PRO A 28 64.38 79.42 7.72
C PRO A 28 62.96 79.95 7.94
N VAL A 29 62.18 80.05 6.86
CA VAL A 29 60.78 80.45 6.87
C VAL A 29 59.94 79.19 6.61
N PRO A 30 59.61 78.39 7.63
CA PRO A 30 58.96 77.08 7.47
C PRO A 30 57.46 77.20 7.14
N LEU A 31 57.03 78.24 6.43
CA LEU A 31 55.61 78.48 6.12
C LEU A 31 54.97 77.33 5.33
N ARG A 32 55.75 76.65 4.48
CA ARG A 32 55.27 75.48 3.71
C ARG A 32 55.10 74.24 4.60
N GLU A 33 55.92 74.10 5.62
CA GLU A 33 55.86 72.96 6.55
C GLU A 33 54.61 73.05 7.42
N LEU A 34 54.19 74.27 7.80
CA LEU A 34 52.98 74.51 8.60
C LEU A 34 51.66 74.06 7.94
N TRP A 35 51.61 74.02 6.61
CA TRP A 35 50.41 73.62 5.84
C TRP A 35 50.43 72.15 5.39
N ASN A 36 51.45 71.39 5.75
CA ASN A 36 51.58 69.99 5.38
C ASN A 36 51.42 69.08 6.62
N PRO A 37 50.36 68.27 6.72
CA PRO A 37 50.12 67.39 7.87
C PRO A 37 51.27 66.43 8.21
N ALA A 38 52.10 66.06 7.24
CA ALA A 38 53.23 65.15 7.45
C ALA A 38 54.48 65.84 8.02
N THR A 39 54.66 67.15 7.78
CA THR A 39 55.90 67.88 8.15
C THR A 39 55.65 69.02 9.13
N CYS A 40 54.40 69.38 9.40
CA CYS A 40 54.04 70.38 10.40
C CYS A 40 54.53 69.94 11.80
N PRO A 41 55.19 70.81 12.57
CA PRO A 41 55.56 70.53 13.96
C PRO A 41 54.35 70.10 14.79
N VAL A 42 54.49 69.05 15.60
CA VAL A 42 53.38 68.41 16.33
C VAL A 42 52.61 69.39 17.20
N ASN A 43 53.30 70.31 17.86
CA ASN A 43 52.70 71.33 18.72
C ASN A 43 51.86 72.37 17.95
N LEU A 44 52.02 72.47 16.62
CA LEU A 44 51.25 73.35 15.75
C LEU A 44 50.19 72.61 14.92
N LEU A 45 50.22 71.27 14.95
CA LEU A 45 49.27 70.41 14.26
C LEU A 45 47.80 70.64 14.66
N PRO A 46 47.44 70.96 15.92
CA PRO A 46 46.05 71.30 16.28
C PRO A 46 45.51 72.53 15.54
N TYR A 47 46.38 73.51 15.25
CA TYR A 47 45.97 74.70 14.48
C TYR A 47 45.74 74.37 13.00
N LEU A 48 46.53 73.44 12.44
CA LEU A 48 46.29 72.92 11.10
C LEU A 48 45.02 72.06 11.05
N ALA A 49 44.79 71.24 12.07
CA ALA A 49 43.56 70.47 12.24
C ALA A 49 42.33 71.40 12.27
N TRP A 50 42.39 72.48 13.05
CA TRP A 50 41.37 73.53 13.08
C TRP A 50 41.17 74.19 11.71
N ALA A 51 42.25 74.54 11.01
CA ALA A 51 42.18 75.13 9.67
C ALA A 51 41.56 74.18 8.63
N PHE A 52 41.69 72.87 8.83
CA PHE A 52 41.08 71.84 7.97
C PHE A 52 39.69 71.40 8.48
N SER A 53 39.13 72.13 9.45
CA SER A 53 37.84 71.85 10.07
C SER A 53 37.73 70.43 10.61
N VAL A 54 38.81 69.90 11.20
CA VAL A 54 38.75 68.61 11.89
C VAL A 54 37.77 68.73 13.05
N ASP A 55 36.68 67.97 13.00
CA ASP A 55 35.55 68.11 13.93
C ASP A 55 35.87 67.58 15.35
N HIS A 56 36.79 66.61 15.49
CA HIS A 56 37.24 66.06 16.77
C HIS A 56 38.76 65.92 16.84
N TRP A 57 39.33 66.34 17.96
CA TRP A 57 40.77 66.33 18.23
C TRP A 57 41.02 65.97 19.70
N ASP A 58 41.82 64.93 19.93
CA ASP A 58 42.28 64.54 21.26
C ASP A 58 43.79 64.78 21.40
N GLU A 59 44.19 65.43 22.48
CA GLU A 59 45.59 65.68 22.79
C GLU A 59 46.34 64.42 23.27
N GLY A 60 45.63 63.41 23.75
CA GLY A 60 46.18 62.12 24.17
C GLY A 60 46.54 61.17 23.01
N TRP A 61 46.11 61.47 21.79
CA TRP A 61 46.41 60.65 20.62
C TRP A 61 47.90 60.59 20.30
N THR A 62 48.32 59.44 19.74
CA THR A 62 49.66 59.31 19.17
C THR A 62 49.88 60.32 18.05
N GLU A 63 51.14 60.72 17.83
CA GLU A 63 51.48 61.64 16.74
C GLU A 63 50.99 61.12 15.37
N GLU A 64 51.10 59.82 15.15
CA GLU A 64 50.65 59.17 13.91
C GLU A 64 49.13 59.33 13.72
N THR A 65 48.32 59.03 14.74
CA THR A 65 46.86 59.21 14.71
C THR A 65 46.49 60.68 14.44
N LYS A 66 47.14 61.63 15.15
CA LYS A 66 46.92 63.06 14.96
C LYS A 66 47.17 63.48 13.50
N ARG A 67 48.29 63.06 12.90
CA ARG A 67 48.61 63.38 11.49
C ARG A 67 47.64 62.73 10.50
N ASN A 68 47.24 61.48 10.75
CA ASN A 68 46.31 60.76 9.89
C ASN A 68 44.93 61.43 9.86
N VAL A 69 44.42 61.88 11.01
CA VAL A 69 43.13 62.59 11.11
C VAL A 69 43.17 63.91 10.33
N VAL A 70 44.22 64.74 10.51
CA VAL A 70 44.35 65.99 9.73
C VAL A 70 44.46 65.72 8.23
N SER A 71 45.25 64.70 7.83
CA SER A 71 45.41 64.38 6.40
C SER A 71 44.12 63.87 5.74
N SER A 72 43.28 63.15 6.51
CA SER A 72 42.04 62.55 6.03
C SER A 72 40.85 63.53 6.03
N ALA A 73 40.96 64.65 6.74
CA ALA A 73 39.89 65.62 6.93
C ALA A 73 39.24 66.10 5.61
N PHE A 74 40.05 66.44 4.61
CA PHE A 74 39.55 66.91 3.32
C PHE A 74 38.71 65.85 2.59
N PHE A 75 39.14 64.59 2.66
CA PHE A 75 38.40 63.48 2.05
C PHE A 75 37.07 63.26 2.77
N VAL A 76 37.06 63.25 4.10
CA VAL A 76 35.84 63.07 4.90
C VAL A 76 34.85 64.19 4.61
N HIS A 77 35.27 65.46 4.65
CA HIS A 77 34.40 66.61 4.35
C HIS A 77 33.81 66.57 2.94
N ARG A 78 34.61 66.17 1.94
CA ARG A 78 34.14 66.06 0.54
C ARG A 78 33.07 64.97 0.35
N HIS A 79 33.05 63.95 1.20
CA HIS A 79 32.19 62.77 1.05
C HIS A 79 31.18 62.60 2.20
N LYS A 80 30.98 63.63 3.05
CA LYS A 80 29.97 63.60 4.12
C LYS A 80 28.61 63.17 3.56
N GLY A 81 27.90 62.34 4.30
CA GLY A 81 26.63 61.75 3.87
C GLY A 81 26.72 60.48 3.02
N THR A 82 27.92 59.99 2.72
CA THR A 82 28.13 58.71 2.01
C THR A 82 28.59 57.58 2.94
N ILE A 83 28.39 56.33 2.55
CA ILE A 83 28.92 55.15 3.25
C ILE A 83 30.44 55.24 3.42
N GLY A 84 31.15 55.82 2.43
CA GLY A 84 32.60 56.01 2.48
C GLY A 84 33.05 56.95 3.61
N ALA A 85 32.26 57.99 3.92
CA ALA A 85 32.54 58.86 5.08
C ALA A 85 32.28 58.14 6.40
N ILE A 86 31.18 57.39 6.52
CA ILE A 86 30.88 56.60 7.73
C ILE A 86 32.00 55.57 7.99
N ARG A 87 32.44 54.85 6.96
CA ARG A 87 33.53 53.86 7.08
C ARG A 87 34.83 54.48 7.59
N ARG A 88 35.22 55.66 7.07
CA ARG A 88 36.49 56.33 7.41
C ARG A 88 36.46 56.99 8.80
N VAL A 89 35.28 57.41 9.26
CA VAL A 89 35.06 58.02 10.57
C VAL A 89 35.10 56.95 11.68
N VAL A 90 34.68 55.73 11.38
CA VAL A 90 34.74 54.58 12.32
C VAL A 90 36.15 53.96 12.37
N GLU A 91 36.94 54.06 11.29
CA GLU A 91 38.26 53.44 11.12
C GLU A 91 39.29 53.67 12.26
N PRO A 92 39.36 54.84 12.93
CA PRO A 92 40.29 55.06 14.04
C PRO A 92 39.92 54.30 15.33
N LEU A 93 38.66 53.92 15.50
CA LEU A 93 38.15 53.26 16.71
C LEU A 93 37.82 51.77 16.47
N GLY A 94 37.76 51.34 15.21
CA GLY A 94 37.40 49.98 14.80
C GLY A 94 37.32 49.89 13.29
N TYR A 95 36.70 48.85 12.74
CA TYR A 95 36.42 48.75 11.31
C TYR A 95 34.96 48.42 11.08
N LEU A 96 34.34 49.04 10.07
CA LEU A 96 32.95 48.76 9.72
C LEU A 96 32.84 47.35 9.11
N ILE A 97 32.17 46.43 9.80
CA ILE A 97 31.92 45.06 9.34
C ILE A 97 30.81 45.08 8.31
N LYS A 98 29.66 45.66 8.64
CA LYS A 98 28.48 45.66 7.78
C LYS A 98 27.62 46.89 8.02
N LEU A 99 27.11 47.48 6.95
CA LEU A 99 26.06 48.49 7.00
C LEU A 99 24.83 47.85 6.37
N ARG A 100 23.69 47.90 7.07
CA ARG A 100 22.41 47.38 6.56
C ARG A 100 21.43 48.54 6.41
N GLU A 101 20.96 48.79 5.20
CA GLU A 101 19.95 49.83 4.98
C GLU A 101 18.53 49.28 5.12
N TRP A 102 17.56 50.17 5.33
CA TRP A 102 16.17 49.79 5.59
C TRP A 102 15.55 48.89 4.51
N TRP A 103 15.94 49.01 3.24
CA TRP A 103 15.45 48.12 2.18
C TRP A 103 16.04 46.72 2.25
N GLU A 104 17.19 46.52 2.90
CA GLU A 104 17.82 45.21 3.08
C GLU A 104 17.23 44.46 4.28
N THR A 105 16.59 45.18 5.20
CA THR A 105 16.02 44.65 6.46
C THR A 105 14.50 44.86 6.55
N ASN A 106 13.88 45.40 5.50
CA ASN A 106 12.47 45.81 5.45
C ASN A 106 12.05 46.72 6.63
N ALA A 107 12.99 47.51 7.14
CA ALA A 107 12.79 48.46 8.23
C ALA A 107 12.16 49.78 7.73
N GLU A 108 11.89 50.72 8.65
CA GLU A 108 11.26 52.00 8.31
C GLU A 108 12.09 52.79 7.27
N PRO A 109 11.49 53.31 6.18
CA PRO A 109 12.21 54.06 5.16
C PRO A 109 13.01 55.24 5.72
N GLY A 110 14.32 55.26 5.46
CA GLY A 110 15.21 56.27 6.04
C GLY A 110 16.12 55.74 7.15
N THR A 111 15.95 54.50 7.58
CA THR A 111 16.74 53.90 8.68
C THR A 111 17.90 53.03 8.20
N PHE A 112 18.91 52.82 9.05
CA PHE A 112 20.00 51.89 8.81
C PHE A 112 20.61 51.39 10.13
N SER A 113 21.26 50.24 10.10
CA SER A 113 22.02 49.68 11.23
C SER A 113 23.48 49.41 10.85
N LEU A 114 24.38 49.47 11.83
CA LEU A 114 25.82 49.26 11.64
C LEU A 114 26.34 48.13 12.54
N ASP A 115 27.14 47.24 11.95
CA ASP A 115 27.96 46.25 12.64
C ASP A 115 29.42 46.73 12.57
N ILE A 116 30.06 46.99 13.70
CA ILE A 116 31.45 47.51 13.80
C ILE A 116 32.32 46.53 14.58
N GLY A 117 33.49 46.20 14.04
CA GLY A 117 34.51 45.38 14.70
C GLY A 117 35.51 46.25 15.46
N VAL A 118 35.85 45.88 16.69
CA VAL A 118 36.83 46.60 17.52
C VAL A 118 38.02 45.68 17.81
N LEU A 119 39.24 46.18 17.60
CA LEU A 119 40.48 45.43 17.79
C LEU A 119 41.08 45.73 19.18
N GLU A 120 41.34 44.67 19.94
CA GLU A 120 42.23 44.57 21.12
C GLU A 120 41.95 45.45 22.36
N ASN A 121 41.02 46.41 22.32
CA ASN A 121 40.58 47.17 23.48
C ASN A 121 39.12 46.85 23.83
N GLY A 122 38.85 46.62 25.12
CA GLY A 122 37.48 46.42 25.61
C GLY A 122 36.57 47.60 25.29
N ILE A 123 35.28 47.33 25.11
CA ILE A 123 34.27 48.36 24.81
C ILE A 123 33.90 49.06 26.12
N THR A 124 34.35 50.30 26.33
CA THR A 124 33.86 51.14 27.43
C THR A 124 32.64 51.95 26.97
N GLU A 125 31.81 52.36 27.93
CA GLU A 125 30.62 53.18 27.65
C GLU A 125 30.99 54.52 27.00
N GLU A 126 32.13 55.09 27.38
CA GLU A 126 32.66 56.31 26.78
C GLU A 126 32.99 56.11 25.30
N MET A 127 33.53 54.96 24.92
CA MET A 127 33.85 54.65 23.52
C MET A 127 32.60 54.42 22.68
N TYR A 128 31.55 53.80 23.24
CA TYR A 128 30.25 53.65 22.58
C TYR A 128 29.59 55.00 22.28
N LEU A 129 29.55 55.90 23.28
CA LEU A 129 28.98 57.24 23.12
C LEU A 129 29.75 58.07 22.10
N GLU A 130 31.08 57.93 22.04
CA GLU A 130 31.91 58.65 21.08
C GLU A 130 31.71 58.12 19.64
N MET A 131 31.53 56.81 19.46
CA MET A 131 31.17 56.23 18.15
C MET A 131 29.82 56.74 17.65
N GLU A 132 28.79 56.74 18.51
CA GLU A 132 27.45 57.25 18.16
C GLU A 132 27.52 58.71 17.70
N ARG A 133 28.29 59.54 18.42
CA ARG A 133 28.50 60.95 18.08
C ARG A 133 29.21 61.14 16.75
N MET A 134 30.29 60.39 16.51
CA MET A 134 31.05 60.47 15.26
C MET A 134 30.21 60.03 14.05
N ILE A 135 29.39 59.00 14.20
CA ILE A 135 28.44 58.55 13.16
C ILE A 135 27.37 59.62 12.92
N ALA A 136 26.88 60.28 13.97
CA ALA A 136 25.89 61.34 13.85
C ALA A 136 26.39 62.55 13.03
N ASP A 137 27.66 62.92 13.16
CA ASP A 137 28.28 64.02 12.40
C ASP A 137 28.57 63.66 10.93
N ALA A 138 28.76 62.38 10.62
CA ALA A 138 29.08 61.90 9.27
C ALA A 138 27.84 61.55 8.43
N LYS A 139 26.74 61.08 9.06
CA LYS A 139 25.52 60.64 8.38
C LYS A 139 24.67 61.83 7.89
N PRO A 140 23.87 61.68 6.83
CA PRO A 140 22.85 62.67 6.48
C PRO A 140 21.83 62.84 7.61
N VAL A 141 21.34 64.06 7.84
CA VAL A 141 20.31 64.34 8.86
C VAL A 141 19.02 63.54 8.62
N SER A 142 18.71 63.25 7.36
CA SER A 142 17.54 62.46 6.94
C SER A 142 17.67 60.94 7.11
N ARG A 143 18.83 60.43 7.58
CA ARG A 143 19.06 59.00 7.82
C ARG A 143 19.17 58.72 9.31
N HIS A 144 18.40 57.78 9.83
CA HIS A 144 18.34 57.47 11.27
C HIS A 144 19.02 56.13 11.56
N LEU A 145 19.98 56.12 12.51
CA LEU A 145 20.61 54.90 12.99
C LEU A 145 19.65 54.19 13.94
N THR A 146 19.23 52.97 13.63
CA THR A 146 18.29 52.18 14.45
C THR A 146 18.95 51.08 15.26
N GLY A 147 20.21 50.76 14.96
CA GLY A 147 20.98 49.76 15.71
C GLY A 147 22.48 49.86 15.45
N LEU A 148 23.27 49.73 16.52
CA LEU A 148 24.73 49.67 16.50
C LEU A 148 25.17 48.40 17.21
N ALA A 149 25.73 47.43 16.48
CA ALA A 149 26.28 46.20 17.04
C ALA A 149 27.82 46.26 17.01
N LEU A 150 28.45 45.92 18.14
CA LEU A 150 29.91 45.93 18.30
C LEU A 150 30.42 44.51 18.47
N ASN A 151 31.38 44.10 17.62
CA ASN A 151 32.00 42.77 17.64
C ASN A 151 33.46 42.89 18.05
N LEU A 152 33.90 42.12 19.06
CA LEU A 152 35.30 42.08 19.48
C LEU A 152 36.03 40.94 18.75
N GLU A 153 37.20 41.22 18.18
CA GLU A 153 38.05 40.22 17.53
C GLU A 153 39.40 40.13 18.26
N ALA A 154 39.83 38.92 18.63
CA ALA A 154 41.09 38.68 19.33
C ALA A 154 41.96 37.70 18.54
N SER A 155 43.25 38.04 18.37
CA SER A 155 44.23 37.19 17.69
C SER A 155 45.45 36.93 18.59
N GLY A 156 46.09 35.76 18.48
CA GLY A 156 47.25 35.41 19.31
C GLY A 156 48.16 34.35 18.65
N ASN A 157 49.47 34.47 18.87
CA ASN A 157 50.46 33.48 18.45
C ASN A 157 50.63 32.39 19.51
N ILE A 158 50.58 31.12 19.09
CA ILE A 158 50.77 29.94 19.94
C ILE A 158 52.22 29.45 19.82
N GLU A 159 52.99 29.54 20.91
CA GLU A 159 54.27 28.84 21.06
C GLU A 159 54.11 27.61 21.96
N VAL A 160 54.74 26.49 21.59
CA VAL A 160 54.57 25.16 22.21
C VAL A 160 55.74 24.80 23.12
N ALA A 161 55.46 24.50 24.40
CA ALA A 161 56.23 23.60 25.26
C ALA A 161 55.36 23.08 26.45
N GLY A 162 55.44 21.79 26.81
CA GLY A 162 54.59 21.13 27.83
C GLY A 162 55.14 21.16 29.27
N GLY A 163 54.44 20.76 30.34
CA GLY A 163 53.04 20.38 30.52
C GLY A 163 52.70 20.12 32.01
N HIS A 164 51.46 20.39 32.41
CA HIS A 164 50.60 19.63 33.34
C HIS A 164 49.16 20.08 33.05
N TYR A 165 48.30 19.15 32.67
CA TYR A 165 46.90 19.40 32.30
C TYR A 165 46.00 19.05 33.49
N ASP A 166 45.20 20.01 33.94
CA ASP A 166 43.85 19.73 34.40
C ASP A 166 42.93 20.23 33.27
N ALA A 167 42.28 19.31 32.56
CA ALA A 167 41.36 19.63 31.48
C ALA A 167 40.00 19.07 31.83
N GLU A 168 39.01 19.95 31.86
CA GLU A 168 37.62 19.57 31.71
C GLU A 168 37.29 19.59 30.21
N ILE A 169 36.86 18.46 29.66
CA ILE A 169 36.34 18.38 28.30
C ILE A 169 34.95 19.01 28.32
N THR A 170 34.84 20.26 27.89
CA THR A 170 33.54 20.87 27.57
C THR A 170 33.22 20.57 26.11
N THR A 171 32.40 19.54 25.88
CA THR A 171 31.81 19.28 24.57
C THR A 171 30.68 20.29 24.36
N VAL A 172 30.88 21.25 23.47
CA VAL A 172 29.82 22.15 23.01
C VAL A 172 28.96 21.39 22.01
N TYR A 173 27.78 20.95 22.45
CA TYR A 173 26.80 20.33 21.55
C TYR A 173 26.05 21.43 20.79
N PRO A 174 25.84 21.29 19.47
CA PRO A 174 24.90 22.14 18.75
C PRO A 174 23.51 22.02 19.36
N ASP A 175 22.74 23.11 19.35
CA ASP A 175 21.32 23.07 19.73
C ASP A 175 20.52 22.40 18.60
N TYR A 176 20.54 21.07 18.59
CA TYR A 176 19.85 20.25 17.60
C TYR A 176 18.32 20.47 17.63
N VAL A 177 17.75 20.86 18.77
CA VAL A 177 16.31 21.17 18.89
C VAL A 177 16.00 22.43 18.09
N GLU A 178 16.83 23.46 18.24
CA GLU A 178 16.67 24.70 17.49
C GLU A 178 16.91 24.49 15.99
N PHE A 179 17.88 23.66 15.60
CA PHE A 179 18.04 23.27 14.18
C PHE A 179 16.81 22.56 13.62
N ALA A 180 16.23 21.61 14.36
CA ALA A 180 15.02 20.94 13.94
C ALA A 180 13.84 21.92 13.80
N ARG A 181 13.70 22.89 14.71
CA ARG A 181 12.69 23.97 14.62
C ARG A 181 12.91 24.86 13.40
N GLN A 182 14.15 25.20 13.08
CA GLN A 182 14.50 25.99 11.89
C GLN A 182 14.21 25.23 10.59
N MET A 183 14.50 23.93 10.53
CA MET A 183 14.16 23.09 9.39
C MET A 183 12.64 22.94 9.22
N LEU A 184 11.88 22.78 10.32
CA LEU A 184 10.41 22.79 10.28
C LEU A 184 9.89 24.11 9.71
N GLU A 185 10.40 25.24 10.20
CA GLU A 185 9.99 26.56 9.72
C GLU A 185 10.33 26.77 8.25
N GLY A 186 11.57 26.51 7.84
CA GLY A 186 11.93 26.72 6.45
C GLY A 186 11.24 25.75 5.50
N HIS A 187 10.92 24.52 5.93
CA HIS A 187 10.08 23.61 5.16
C HIS A 187 8.63 24.10 5.04
N TYR A 188 8.05 24.66 6.11
CA TYR A 188 6.77 25.34 6.01
C TYR A 188 6.81 26.46 4.96
N GLN A 189 7.84 27.32 5.00
CA GLN A 189 8.00 28.41 4.04
C GLN A 189 8.22 27.89 2.61
N PHE A 190 8.93 26.77 2.43
CA PHE A 190 9.06 26.08 1.15
C PHE A 190 7.69 25.69 0.60
N LEU A 191 6.86 25.02 1.41
CA LEU A 191 5.53 24.60 0.98
C LEU A 191 4.65 25.81 0.65
N GLN A 192 4.70 26.89 1.43
CA GLN A 192 3.95 28.12 1.14
C GLN A 192 4.36 28.74 -0.21
N ARG A 193 5.67 28.82 -0.51
CA ARG A 193 6.16 29.29 -1.82
C ARG A 193 5.75 28.37 -2.97
N ASN A 194 5.63 27.08 -2.68
CA ASN A 194 5.28 26.04 -3.64
C ASN A 194 3.81 25.61 -3.53
N THR A 195 2.94 26.52 -3.09
CA THR A 195 1.50 26.36 -3.13
C THR A 195 0.92 27.26 -4.22
N GLY A 196 0.19 26.70 -5.18
CA GLY A 196 -0.36 27.49 -6.28
C GLY A 196 -1.12 26.68 -7.32
N THR A 197 -1.66 27.36 -8.31
CA THR A 197 -2.45 26.71 -9.37
C THR A 197 -1.58 26.41 -10.58
N THR A 198 -1.43 25.13 -10.94
CA THR A 198 -0.82 24.72 -12.20
C THR A 198 -1.85 24.82 -13.33
N LEU A 199 -1.59 25.70 -14.31
CA LEU A 199 -2.31 25.83 -15.57
C LEU A 199 -1.57 25.13 -16.72
N ASP A 200 -0.24 25.08 -16.62
CA ASP A 200 0.66 24.38 -17.54
C ASP A 200 1.81 23.78 -16.72
N SER A 201 1.90 22.45 -16.66
CA SER A 201 2.91 21.73 -15.88
C SER A 201 4.34 21.90 -16.40
N THR A 202 4.51 22.44 -17.61
CA THR A 202 5.83 22.79 -18.16
C THR A 202 6.34 24.15 -17.65
N GLN A 203 5.45 24.96 -17.07
CA GLN A 203 5.77 26.32 -16.61
C GLN A 203 5.67 26.47 -15.09
N GLN A 204 4.74 25.77 -14.44
CA GLN A 204 4.37 26.01 -13.04
C GLN A 204 4.53 24.75 -12.19
N HIS A 205 5.45 24.80 -11.22
CA HIS A 205 5.86 23.65 -10.43
C HIS A 205 5.48 23.81 -8.96
N PHE A 206 4.29 23.36 -8.59
CA PHE A 206 3.77 23.45 -7.22
C PHE A 206 3.71 22.07 -6.55
N VAL A 207 3.89 22.06 -5.23
CA VAL A 207 3.78 20.88 -4.37
C VAL A 207 2.33 20.73 -3.89
N LEU A 208 1.71 21.84 -3.47
CA LEU A 208 0.31 21.90 -3.07
C LEU A 208 -0.43 22.75 -4.10
N ASN A 209 -1.64 22.36 -4.46
CA ASN A 209 -2.50 23.25 -5.21
C ASN A 209 -3.23 24.26 -4.30
N ALA A 210 -3.93 25.22 -4.90
CA ALA A 210 -4.67 26.25 -4.15
C ALA A 210 -5.79 25.70 -3.24
N GLU A 211 -6.19 24.44 -3.43
CA GLU A 211 -7.18 23.72 -2.62
C GLU A 211 -6.50 22.72 -1.66
N HIS A 212 -5.19 22.84 -1.45
CA HIS A 212 -4.40 22.02 -0.52
C HIS A 212 -4.34 20.52 -0.86
N VAL A 213 -4.54 20.15 -2.12
CA VAL A 213 -4.23 18.80 -2.62
C VAL A 213 -2.73 18.70 -2.92
N LEU A 214 -2.09 17.69 -2.34
CA LEU A 214 -0.66 17.43 -2.44
C LEU A 214 -0.33 16.66 -3.73
N ALA A 215 0.33 17.32 -4.67
CA ALA A 215 0.86 16.64 -5.86
C ALA A 215 2.01 15.70 -5.48
N ASP A 216 2.01 14.50 -6.05
CA ASP A 216 3.08 13.52 -5.85
C ASP A 216 4.44 14.05 -6.30
N SER A 217 4.46 14.91 -7.32
CA SER A 217 5.67 15.48 -7.90
C SER A 217 5.51 16.97 -8.18
N ARG A 218 6.38 17.78 -7.59
CA ARG A 218 6.49 19.21 -7.89
C ARG A 218 6.93 19.46 -9.33
N HIS A 219 7.98 18.76 -9.72
CA HIS A 219 8.64 18.89 -11.01
C HIS A 219 7.76 18.43 -12.17
N GLU A 220 8.12 18.88 -13.38
CA GLU A 220 7.55 18.40 -14.62
C GLU A 220 7.82 16.90 -14.77
N ARG A 221 6.77 16.14 -15.12
CA ARG A 221 6.87 14.75 -15.54
C ARG A 221 6.40 14.66 -16.98
N GLU A 222 6.85 13.62 -17.68
CA GLU A 222 6.45 13.40 -19.06
C GLU A 222 4.93 13.27 -19.16
N LEU A 223 4.34 13.99 -20.13
CA LEU A 223 2.89 14.08 -20.29
C LEU A 223 2.31 12.76 -20.81
N SER A 224 3.11 11.99 -21.53
CA SER A 224 2.67 10.76 -22.12
C SER A 224 2.61 9.60 -21.13
N ARG A 225 1.51 8.85 -21.14
CA ARG A 225 1.35 7.69 -20.25
C ARG A 225 2.41 6.61 -20.49
N MET A 226 2.94 6.51 -21.70
CA MET A 226 4.00 5.56 -22.03
C MET A 226 5.32 5.85 -21.30
N ALA A 227 5.62 7.13 -21.00
CA ALA A 227 6.90 7.56 -20.44
C ALA A 227 6.83 7.97 -18.95
N GLY A 228 5.65 8.30 -18.43
CA GLY A 228 5.51 8.73 -17.04
C GLY A 228 4.09 8.63 -16.50
N LEU A 229 3.97 8.86 -15.19
CA LEU A 229 2.67 9.03 -14.53
C LEU A 229 2.32 10.53 -14.49
N PRO A 230 1.23 10.95 -15.12
CA PRO A 230 0.84 12.36 -15.22
C PRO A 230 0.17 12.87 -13.94
N ASN A 231 0.55 14.07 -13.49
CA ASN A 231 -0.20 14.98 -12.60
C ASN A 231 -0.93 14.40 -11.35
N ASP A 232 -0.43 13.31 -10.77
CA ASP A 232 -1.11 12.61 -9.68
C ASP A 232 -1.00 13.31 -8.31
N ALA A 233 -2.04 13.13 -7.49
CA ALA A 233 -2.01 13.23 -6.03
C ALA A 233 -2.60 11.93 -5.45
N THR A 234 -1.93 11.38 -4.44
CA THR A 234 -2.32 10.13 -3.79
C THR A 234 -2.88 10.34 -2.40
N THR A 235 -3.80 9.46 -2.00
CA THR A 235 -4.30 9.38 -0.62
C THR A 235 -3.18 9.21 0.40
N GLU A 236 -2.15 8.41 0.06
CA GLU A 236 -0.95 8.17 0.85
C GLU A 236 -0.23 9.48 1.18
N GLY A 237 0.11 10.26 0.14
CA GLY A 237 0.79 11.54 0.30
C GLY A 237 -0.05 12.52 1.12
N GLN A 238 -1.35 12.62 0.83
CA GLN A 238 -2.25 13.54 1.52
C GLN A 238 -2.41 13.19 3.01
N ALA A 239 -2.60 11.91 3.36
CA ALA A 239 -2.71 11.45 4.75
C ALA A 239 -1.43 11.72 5.54
N LEU A 240 -0.27 11.45 4.94
CA LEU A 240 1.04 11.73 5.55
C LEU A 240 1.26 13.24 5.74
N GLN A 241 0.79 14.09 4.83
CA GLN A 241 0.88 15.54 4.98
C GLN A 241 0.05 16.06 6.14
N ILE A 242 -1.18 15.55 6.33
CA ILE A 242 -2.02 15.87 7.50
C ILE A 242 -1.29 15.50 8.79
N LEU A 243 -0.74 14.28 8.86
CA LEU A 243 0.03 13.82 10.02
C LEU A 243 1.27 14.69 10.27
N GLY A 244 2.02 15.04 9.23
CA GLY A 244 3.20 15.91 9.35
C GLY A 244 2.86 17.26 9.96
N TYR A 245 1.82 17.93 9.46
CA TYR A 245 1.36 19.21 10.00
C TYR A 245 0.77 19.10 11.41
N ALA A 246 0.01 18.04 11.72
CA ALA A 246 -0.54 17.82 13.05
C ALA A 246 0.57 17.61 14.09
N HIS A 247 1.62 16.85 13.77
CA HIS A 247 2.78 16.70 14.65
C HIS A 247 3.58 18.00 14.77
N ALA A 248 3.73 18.78 13.69
CA ALA A 248 4.39 20.08 13.73
C ALA A 248 3.66 21.06 14.66
N PHE A 249 2.32 21.04 14.67
CA PHE A 249 1.53 21.76 15.66
C PHE A 249 1.80 21.27 17.09
N LEU A 250 1.81 19.95 17.33
CA LEU A 250 2.11 19.41 18.66
C LEU A 250 3.51 19.80 19.16
N ALA A 251 4.51 19.80 18.29
CA ALA A 251 5.89 20.14 18.60
C ALA A 251 6.12 21.64 18.85
N THR A 252 5.45 22.50 18.07
CA THR A 252 5.74 23.95 18.04
C THR A 252 4.67 24.81 18.71
N GLN A 253 3.44 24.29 18.87
CA GLN A 253 2.24 25.02 19.30
C GLN A 253 1.85 26.20 18.40
N GLN A 254 2.37 26.26 17.16
CA GLN A 254 2.03 27.33 16.22
C GLN A 254 0.77 26.97 15.43
N GLN A 255 -0.27 27.79 15.57
CA GLN A 255 -1.59 27.57 14.96
C GLN A 255 -1.56 27.33 13.45
N LYS A 256 -0.64 27.98 12.73
CA LYS A 256 -0.49 27.83 11.27
C LYS A 256 -0.34 26.38 10.80
N TYR A 257 0.30 25.52 11.60
CA TYR A 257 0.45 24.11 11.27
C TYR A 257 -0.88 23.35 11.42
N LEU A 258 -1.65 23.65 12.47
CA LEU A 258 -2.98 23.07 12.66
C LEU A 258 -3.92 23.51 11.53
N ASP A 259 -3.89 24.78 11.15
CA ASP A 259 -4.70 25.29 10.05
C ASP A 259 -4.39 24.57 8.72
N GLN A 260 -3.11 24.30 8.45
CA GLN A 260 -2.71 23.51 7.27
C GLN A 260 -3.11 22.04 7.37
N ALA A 261 -3.03 21.41 8.56
CA ALA A 261 -3.51 20.04 8.77
C ALA A 261 -5.01 19.93 8.49
N ILE A 262 -5.79 20.90 8.97
CA ILE A 262 -7.23 21.00 8.74
C ILE A 262 -7.53 21.21 7.25
N ALA A 263 -6.83 22.13 6.59
CA ALA A 263 -7.01 22.37 5.16
C ALA A 263 -6.69 21.13 4.31
N CYS A 264 -5.61 20.42 4.63
CA CYS A 264 -5.26 19.17 3.95
C CYS A 264 -6.29 18.05 4.22
N PHE A 265 -6.87 17.99 5.43
CA PHE A 265 -7.95 17.07 5.76
C PHE A 265 -9.22 17.38 4.97
N ASP A 266 -9.62 18.65 4.92
CA ASP A 266 -10.81 19.08 4.17
C ASP A 266 -10.62 18.83 2.67
N ALA A 267 -9.41 19.01 2.13
CA ALA A 267 -9.06 18.63 0.76
C ALA A 267 -9.16 17.12 0.52
N TYR A 268 -8.69 16.30 1.48
CA TYR A 268 -8.82 14.84 1.42
C TYR A 268 -10.30 14.45 1.28
N VAL A 269 -11.14 14.95 2.19
CA VAL A 269 -12.59 14.66 2.22
C VAL A 269 -13.30 15.19 0.98
N THR A 270 -12.91 16.37 0.49
CA THR A 270 -13.60 16.98 -0.65
C THR A 270 -13.27 16.27 -1.96
N HIS A 271 -12.01 15.90 -2.19
CA HIS A 271 -11.56 15.45 -3.52
C HIS A 271 -11.39 13.94 -3.63
N PHE A 272 -10.85 13.29 -2.60
CA PHE A 272 -10.62 11.84 -2.63
C PHE A 272 -11.90 11.06 -2.31
N TYR A 273 -12.78 11.60 -1.47
CA TYR A 273 -14.14 11.05 -1.26
C TYR A 273 -15.19 11.65 -2.21
N ASP A 274 -14.77 12.47 -3.19
CA ASP A 274 -15.66 13.10 -4.19
C ASP A 274 -16.87 13.81 -3.55
N GLY A 275 -16.58 14.59 -2.49
CA GLY A 275 -17.56 15.37 -1.73
C GLY A 275 -18.54 14.54 -0.89
N ALA A 276 -18.36 13.21 -0.79
CA ALA A 276 -19.21 12.38 0.06
C ALA A 276 -19.11 12.81 1.54
N PRO A 277 -20.24 13.05 2.22
CA PRO A 277 -20.20 13.56 3.59
C PRO A 277 -19.64 12.50 4.54
N ILE A 278 -18.89 12.96 5.54
CA ILE A 278 -18.42 12.12 6.66
C ILE A 278 -19.64 11.45 7.31
N PRO A 279 -19.70 10.11 7.41
CA PRO A 279 -20.82 9.42 8.02
C PRO A 279 -21.06 9.83 9.47
N LYS A 280 -22.34 9.88 9.90
CA LYS A 280 -22.68 10.18 11.30
C LYS A 280 -22.49 9.00 12.24
N THR A 281 -22.53 7.79 11.69
CA THR A 281 -22.31 6.51 12.38
C THR A 281 -21.31 5.69 11.57
N PRO A 282 -20.47 4.87 12.22
CA PRO A 282 -19.51 4.02 11.53
C PRO A 282 -20.20 3.17 10.46
N GLN A 283 -19.75 3.32 9.22
CA GLN A 283 -20.18 2.54 8.06
C GLN A 283 -19.09 2.67 6.98
N ARG A 284 -19.15 1.79 5.97
CA ARG A 284 -18.25 1.82 4.82
C ARG A 284 -18.22 3.23 4.19
N TRP A 285 -17.03 3.79 4.07
CA TRP A 285 -16.75 5.09 3.47
C TRP A 285 -15.50 4.97 2.61
N VAL A 286 -15.65 5.14 1.30
CA VAL A 286 -14.64 4.77 0.29
C VAL A 286 -14.07 6.02 -0.37
N ALA A 287 -12.76 6.19 -0.31
CA ALA A 287 -12.03 7.19 -1.09
C ALA A 287 -11.51 6.57 -2.39
N ASN A 288 -11.25 7.41 -3.39
CA ASN A 288 -10.46 7.04 -4.55
C ASN A 288 -8.98 7.28 -4.27
N TRP A 289 -8.14 6.35 -4.73
CA TRP A 289 -6.69 6.37 -4.50
C TRP A 289 -6.01 7.63 -5.05
N ILE A 290 -6.41 8.08 -6.24
CA ILE A 290 -5.70 9.13 -7.00
C ILE A 290 -6.66 10.22 -7.46
N VAL A 291 -6.22 11.48 -7.37
CA VAL A 291 -6.88 12.63 -8.02
C VAL A 291 -5.90 13.40 -8.89
N ASN A 292 -6.40 14.15 -9.88
CA ASN A 292 -5.55 15.01 -10.70
C ASN A 292 -5.14 16.28 -9.93
N ALA A 293 -3.92 16.41 -9.44
CA ALA A 293 -3.54 17.56 -8.62
C ALA A 293 -3.32 18.86 -9.41
N LYS A 294 -3.01 18.76 -10.71
CA LYS A 294 -2.47 19.86 -11.52
C LYS A 294 -3.47 20.36 -12.57
N GLU A 295 -3.03 20.67 -13.78
CA GLU A 295 -3.90 21.15 -14.85
C GLU A 295 -4.84 20.06 -15.39
N PRO A 296 -6.02 20.43 -15.93
CA PRO A 296 -6.87 19.50 -16.65
C PRO A 296 -6.14 18.86 -17.83
N VAL A 297 -6.34 17.55 -18.02
CA VAL A 297 -5.65 16.77 -19.05
C VAL A 297 -6.61 15.84 -19.80
N PRO A 298 -6.41 15.62 -21.11
CA PRO A 298 -7.23 14.64 -21.84
C PRO A 298 -7.02 13.24 -21.30
N ALA A 299 -8.13 12.53 -21.05
CA ALA A 299 -8.12 11.13 -20.66
C ALA A 299 -7.61 10.24 -21.82
N ASN A 300 -7.08 9.08 -21.47
CA ASN A 300 -6.88 8.01 -22.41
C ASN A 300 -8.23 7.50 -22.93
N TRP A 301 -8.42 7.53 -24.24
CA TRP A 301 -9.68 7.24 -24.92
C TRP A 301 -9.61 5.94 -25.75
N PRO A 302 -10.73 5.23 -25.97
CA PRO A 302 -12.08 5.46 -25.40
C PRO A 302 -12.17 5.16 -23.91
N VAL A 303 -12.93 5.99 -23.19
CA VAL A 303 -13.21 5.79 -21.76
C VAL A 303 -14.38 4.80 -21.60
N ASP A 304 -14.16 3.76 -20.82
CA ASP A 304 -15.22 2.87 -20.36
C ASP A 304 -15.89 3.48 -19.12
N SER A 305 -17.19 3.76 -19.19
CA SER A 305 -17.90 4.43 -18.09
C SER A 305 -18.29 3.49 -16.96
N LYS A 306 -18.22 2.17 -17.17
CA LYS A 306 -18.55 1.18 -16.15
C LYS A 306 -17.28 0.70 -15.44
N ASP A 307 -16.26 0.36 -16.22
CA ASP A 307 -15.01 -0.20 -15.73
C ASP A 307 -13.83 0.66 -16.26
N PRO A 308 -13.56 1.86 -15.70
CA PRO A 308 -12.61 2.82 -16.28
C PRO A 308 -11.22 2.23 -16.60
N THR A 309 -10.71 1.32 -15.78
CA THR A 309 -9.42 0.64 -16.01
C THR A 309 -9.41 -0.28 -17.25
N HIS A 310 -10.59 -0.64 -17.78
CA HIS A 310 -10.79 -1.41 -19.01
C HIS A 310 -10.91 -0.54 -20.27
N SER A 311 -10.70 0.77 -20.14
CA SER A 311 -10.67 1.73 -21.25
C SER A 311 -9.64 1.37 -22.34
N GLY A 312 -9.67 2.11 -23.44
CA GLY A 312 -8.75 1.97 -24.58
C GLY A 312 -9.30 1.11 -25.71
N PHE A 313 -8.63 1.17 -26.85
CA PHE A 313 -8.94 0.35 -28.01
C PHE A 313 -8.34 -1.04 -27.82
N LYS A 314 -9.21 -2.05 -27.87
CA LYS A 314 -8.87 -3.43 -27.57
C LYS A 314 -9.01 -4.28 -28.83
N GLY A 315 -7.97 -5.01 -29.17
CA GLY A 315 -7.99 -6.02 -30.23
C GLY A 315 -8.20 -5.48 -31.65
N VAL A 316 -7.73 -4.27 -31.96
CA VAL A 316 -7.97 -3.65 -33.28
C VAL A 316 -7.06 -4.27 -34.35
N PRO A 317 -7.60 -4.83 -35.45
CA PRO A 317 -6.76 -5.39 -36.51
C PRO A 317 -5.90 -4.32 -37.21
N MET A 318 -4.59 -4.54 -37.22
CA MET A 318 -3.59 -3.65 -37.81
C MET A 318 -2.66 -4.46 -38.72
N THR A 319 -2.26 -3.87 -39.85
CA THR A 319 -1.28 -4.49 -40.74
C THR A 319 0.12 -4.08 -40.30
N PHE A 320 0.93 -5.06 -39.92
CA PHE A 320 2.34 -4.90 -39.59
C PHE A 320 3.24 -5.27 -40.77
N ILE A 321 4.33 -4.53 -40.93
CA ILE A 321 5.42 -4.82 -41.87
C ILE A 321 6.71 -4.74 -41.07
N LYS A 322 7.38 -5.88 -40.86
CA LYS A 322 8.61 -5.98 -40.04
C LYS A 322 8.42 -5.41 -38.62
N GLY A 323 7.35 -5.83 -37.95
CA GLY A 323 6.96 -5.37 -36.63
C GLY A 323 6.47 -3.93 -36.56
N LYS A 324 6.44 -3.20 -37.68
CA LYS A 324 6.03 -1.79 -37.72
C LYS A 324 4.61 -1.62 -38.24
N THR A 325 3.82 -0.78 -37.59
CA THR A 325 2.52 -0.30 -38.09
C THR A 325 2.35 1.19 -37.80
N GLN A 326 1.33 1.80 -38.40
CA GLN A 326 0.89 3.15 -38.07
C GLN A 326 -0.62 3.15 -37.92
N ILE A 327 -1.09 3.60 -36.75
CA ILE A 327 -2.51 3.70 -36.45
C ILE A 327 -3.13 4.75 -37.39
N PRO A 328 -4.28 4.48 -38.03
CA PRO A 328 -4.89 5.43 -38.96
C PRO A 328 -5.15 6.79 -38.33
N GLN A 329 -4.80 7.85 -39.06
CA GLN A 329 -5.13 9.21 -38.65
C GLN A 329 -6.62 9.51 -38.84
N GLY A 330 -7.18 10.36 -37.98
CA GLY A 330 -8.61 10.67 -38.00
C GLY A 330 -9.52 9.56 -37.46
N ALA A 331 -10.83 9.80 -37.51
CA ALA A 331 -11.82 8.86 -37.00
C ALA A 331 -11.74 7.48 -37.69
N PRO A 332 -11.96 6.37 -36.95
CA PRO A 332 -12.37 6.33 -35.54
C PRO A 332 -11.20 6.25 -34.54
N TYR A 333 -9.95 6.13 -34.99
CA TYR A 333 -8.82 5.78 -34.11
C TYR A 333 -7.93 6.94 -33.70
N TRP A 334 -7.90 8.01 -34.51
CA TRP A 334 -7.11 9.20 -34.29
C TRP A 334 -5.66 8.91 -33.86
N GLY A 335 -4.96 8.11 -34.66
CA GLY A 335 -3.60 7.66 -34.36
C GLY A 335 -2.60 8.78 -34.12
N GLU A 336 -2.84 9.98 -34.66
CA GLU A 336 -2.04 11.18 -34.40
C GLU A 336 -2.02 11.60 -32.92
N TYR A 337 -2.98 11.15 -32.11
CA TYR A 337 -3.05 11.41 -30.66
C TYR A 337 -2.58 10.22 -29.81
N LEU A 338 -1.90 9.22 -30.39
CA LEU A 338 -1.44 8.02 -29.67
C LEU A 338 -0.65 8.40 -28.41
N ASP A 339 -1.03 7.81 -27.27
CA ASP A 339 -0.40 8.04 -25.98
C ASP A 339 0.25 6.77 -25.41
N ILE A 340 -0.36 5.60 -25.64
CA ILE A 340 0.16 4.31 -25.18
C ILE A 340 -0.27 3.18 -26.11
N ALA A 341 0.62 2.21 -26.34
CA ALA A 341 0.30 0.92 -26.94
C ALA A 341 0.94 -0.20 -26.11
N THR A 342 0.18 -1.24 -25.76
CA THR A 342 0.67 -2.28 -24.82
C THR A 342 1.31 -3.45 -25.55
N PHE A 343 0.55 -4.18 -26.36
CA PHE A 343 1.04 -5.30 -27.15
C PHE A 343 0.12 -5.58 -28.35
N ALA A 344 0.68 -6.24 -29.36
CA ALA A 344 -0.10 -6.88 -30.43
C ALA A 344 -0.30 -8.37 -30.12
N PHE A 345 -1.31 -9.02 -30.70
CA PHE A 345 -1.61 -10.42 -30.42
C PHE A 345 -2.43 -11.15 -31.48
N ASP A 346 -2.35 -12.49 -31.44
CA ASP A 346 -3.24 -13.43 -32.13
C ASP A 346 -3.92 -14.33 -31.10
N GLY A 347 -5.26 -14.34 -31.08
CA GLY A 347 -6.07 -15.00 -30.06
C GLY A 347 -7.20 -14.09 -29.57
N THR A 348 -7.64 -14.26 -28.33
CA THR A 348 -8.61 -13.38 -27.67
C THR A 348 -8.09 -12.90 -26.32
N LEU A 349 -8.56 -11.75 -25.85
CA LEU A 349 -8.22 -11.29 -24.50
C LEU A 349 -9.02 -12.09 -23.48
N ALA A 350 -8.38 -12.47 -22.37
CA ALA A 350 -9.01 -13.21 -21.27
C ALA A 350 -10.06 -12.38 -20.51
N TRP A 351 -9.88 -11.06 -20.47
CA TRP A 351 -10.85 -10.06 -20.01
C TRP A 351 -10.71 -8.80 -20.86
N ASP A 352 -11.72 -7.92 -20.84
CA ASP A 352 -11.82 -6.80 -21.78
C ASP A 352 -10.95 -5.59 -21.39
N ALA A 353 -9.64 -5.78 -21.23
CA ALA A 353 -8.68 -4.71 -20.90
C ALA A 353 -7.42 -4.74 -21.78
N ILE A 354 -6.78 -3.59 -21.96
CA ILE A 354 -5.58 -3.46 -22.81
C ILE A 354 -4.34 -4.22 -22.29
N ASN A 355 -4.33 -4.57 -21.00
CA ASN A 355 -3.27 -5.32 -20.33
C ASN A 355 -3.65 -6.79 -20.07
N ALA A 356 -4.74 -7.28 -20.67
CA ALA A 356 -5.22 -8.63 -20.45
C ALA A 356 -4.29 -9.73 -20.98
N GLN A 357 -4.34 -10.91 -20.37
CA GLN A 357 -3.68 -12.10 -20.93
C GLN A 357 -4.35 -12.49 -22.25
N VAL A 358 -3.58 -13.04 -23.18
CA VAL A 358 -4.08 -13.53 -24.46
C VAL A 358 -4.33 -15.03 -24.38
N ARG A 359 -5.53 -15.49 -24.71
CA ARG A 359 -5.91 -16.90 -24.84
C ARG A 359 -5.98 -17.34 -26.29
N ALA A 360 -5.66 -18.59 -26.54
CA ALA A 360 -5.81 -19.19 -27.84
C ALA A 360 -7.30 -19.32 -28.19
N VAL A 361 -7.57 -19.52 -29.48
CA VAL A 361 -8.91 -19.86 -29.97
C VAL A 361 -8.85 -21.20 -30.68
N ASP A 362 -9.86 -22.03 -30.46
CA ASP A 362 -9.99 -23.32 -31.14
C ASP A 362 -10.36 -23.13 -32.62
N ALA A 363 -10.41 -24.23 -33.38
CA ALA A 363 -10.77 -24.19 -34.80
C ALA A 363 -12.21 -23.70 -35.07
N ALA A 364 -13.08 -23.71 -34.04
CA ALA A 364 -14.44 -23.21 -34.10
C ALA A 364 -14.56 -21.72 -33.67
N GLY A 365 -13.46 -21.11 -33.22
CA GLY A 365 -13.40 -19.72 -32.76
C GLY A 365 -13.76 -19.52 -31.29
N ASN A 366 -13.92 -20.59 -30.51
CA ASN A 366 -14.14 -20.49 -29.06
C ASN A 366 -12.82 -20.29 -28.32
N VAL A 367 -12.88 -19.68 -27.14
CA VAL A 367 -11.71 -19.47 -26.29
C VAL A 367 -11.20 -20.81 -25.76
N ASP A 368 -9.93 -21.11 -26.04
CA ASP A 368 -9.22 -22.20 -25.39
C ASP A 368 -8.58 -21.66 -24.10
N TRP A 369 -9.25 -21.89 -22.97
CA TRP A 369 -8.77 -21.49 -21.65
C TRP A 369 -7.55 -22.28 -21.15
N SER A 370 -7.18 -23.36 -21.84
CA SER A 370 -6.03 -24.21 -21.50
C SER A 370 -4.74 -23.80 -22.19
N SER A 371 -4.81 -22.93 -23.20
CA SER A 371 -3.67 -22.51 -24.01
C SER A 371 -3.60 -20.99 -24.15
N ASP A 372 -2.39 -20.45 -24.07
CA ASP A 372 -2.15 -19.03 -24.33
C ASP A 372 -2.12 -18.73 -25.83
N GLY A 373 -2.66 -17.57 -26.19
CA GLY A 373 -2.54 -17.03 -27.54
C GLY A 373 -1.16 -16.41 -27.75
N LYS A 374 -0.88 -15.94 -28.97
CA LYS A 374 0.40 -15.31 -29.28
C LYS A 374 0.35 -13.83 -28.89
N ARG A 375 1.33 -13.39 -28.10
CA ARG A 375 1.54 -11.98 -27.74
C ARG A 375 2.85 -11.49 -28.34
N TYR A 376 2.84 -10.27 -28.86
CA TYR A 376 3.98 -9.57 -29.44
C TYR A 376 4.13 -8.22 -28.75
N ASP A 377 5.19 -8.07 -27.94
CA ASP A 377 5.39 -6.86 -27.14
C ASP A 377 5.81 -5.67 -28.00
N VAL A 378 5.33 -4.48 -27.60
CA VAL A 378 5.79 -3.20 -28.16
C VAL A 378 7.26 -2.99 -27.77
N ALA A 379 8.05 -2.48 -28.71
CA ALA A 379 9.41 -2.00 -28.48
C ALA A 379 9.42 -0.49 -28.25
N TRP A 380 8.71 0.27 -29.08
CA TRP A 380 8.54 1.72 -28.95
C TRP A 380 7.34 2.24 -29.74
N ILE A 381 6.89 3.45 -29.40
CA ILE A 381 5.85 4.21 -30.12
C ILE A 381 6.38 5.58 -30.55
N ILE A 382 5.71 6.22 -31.52
CA ILE A 382 5.81 7.67 -31.76
C ILE A 382 4.50 8.30 -31.32
N ASN A 383 4.55 9.04 -30.21
CA ASN A 383 3.36 9.62 -29.57
C ASN A 383 2.92 10.96 -30.20
N TRP A 384 1.87 11.53 -29.64
CA TRP A 384 1.26 12.80 -30.05
C TRP A 384 2.15 14.05 -29.86
N GLN A 385 3.19 13.98 -29.02
CA GLN A 385 4.21 15.04 -28.87
C GLN A 385 5.32 14.93 -29.94
N GLY A 386 5.30 13.89 -30.77
CA GLY A 386 6.37 13.57 -31.71
C GLY A 386 7.61 13.00 -31.03
N TYR A 387 7.43 12.37 -29.88
CA TYR A 387 8.49 11.67 -29.16
C TYR A 387 8.44 10.19 -29.48
N GLN A 388 9.62 9.61 -29.72
CA GLN A 388 9.79 8.18 -29.81
C GLN A 388 10.06 7.64 -28.41
N ILE A 389 9.15 6.83 -27.88
CA ILE A 389 9.18 6.37 -26.48
C ILE A 389 9.30 4.85 -26.45
N SER A 390 10.27 4.31 -25.70
CA SER A 390 10.44 2.87 -25.51
C SER A 390 9.31 2.25 -24.70
N ALA A 391 9.19 0.92 -24.72
CA ALA A 391 8.28 0.18 -23.85
C ALA A 391 8.52 0.39 -22.35
N ASP A 392 9.75 0.76 -21.98
CA ASP A 392 10.17 1.04 -20.62
C ASP A 392 10.01 2.52 -20.25
N GLY A 393 9.56 3.35 -21.20
CA GLY A 393 9.27 4.77 -21.00
C GLY A 393 10.41 5.74 -21.36
N ASP A 394 11.52 5.24 -21.90
CA ASP A 394 12.66 6.08 -22.29
C ASP A 394 12.37 6.88 -23.56
N ILE A 395 12.71 8.17 -23.54
CA ILE A 395 12.63 9.03 -24.73
C ILE A 395 13.85 8.79 -25.62
N LEU A 396 13.63 8.13 -26.75
CA LEU A 396 14.68 7.77 -27.72
C LEU A 396 14.95 8.88 -28.74
N ALA A 397 13.92 9.64 -29.11
CA ALA A 397 14.01 10.76 -30.05
C ALA A 397 12.87 11.77 -29.81
N GLN A 398 13.08 13.04 -30.18
CA GLN A 398 12.09 14.12 -30.06
C GLN A 398 11.98 14.91 -31.38
N GLY A 399 10.87 15.64 -31.55
CA GLY A 399 10.67 16.53 -32.70
C GLY A 399 10.42 15.81 -34.03
N LEU A 400 9.86 14.60 -33.98
CA LEU A 400 9.55 13.82 -35.18
C LEU A 400 8.41 14.46 -35.98
N PRO A 401 8.36 14.29 -37.31
CA PRO A 401 7.30 14.88 -38.14
C PRO A 401 5.91 14.32 -37.80
N ALA A 402 4.87 15.15 -37.82
CA ALA A 402 3.48 14.77 -37.55
C ALA A 402 2.97 13.58 -38.41
N ALA A 403 3.52 13.42 -39.63
CA ALA A 403 3.22 12.29 -40.49
C ALA A 403 3.66 10.92 -39.92
N GLN A 404 4.50 10.91 -38.88
CA GLN A 404 4.96 9.70 -38.19
C GLN A 404 4.21 9.43 -36.88
N PHE A 405 3.33 10.33 -36.44
CA PHE A 405 2.59 10.14 -35.19
C PHE A 405 1.68 8.92 -35.30
N GLY A 406 1.50 8.19 -34.20
CA GLY A 406 0.73 6.94 -34.17
C GLY A 406 1.50 5.71 -34.67
N THR A 407 2.81 5.84 -34.91
CA THR A 407 3.66 4.70 -35.28
C THR A 407 3.89 3.80 -34.08
N VAL A 408 3.77 2.49 -34.27
CA VAL A 408 4.10 1.48 -33.28
C VAL A 408 5.11 0.49 -33.88
N GLN A 409 6.14 0.15 -33.11
CA GLN A 409 7.10 -0.89 -33.43
C GLN A 409 7.05 -1.98 -32.37
N LEU A 410 6.98 -3.24 -32.80
CA LEU A 410 7.08 -4.41 -31.95
C LEU A 410 8.54 -4.85 -31.78
N LYS A 411 8.82 -5.58 -30.68
CA LYS A 411 10.13 -6.22 -30.43
C LYS A 411 10.45 -7.27 -31.48
N ASP A 412 9.44 -7.98 -31.99
CA ASP A 412 9.58 -8.86 -33.16
C ASP A 412 9.57 -8.02 -34.44
N ASP A 413 10.75 -7.72 -34.97
CA ASP A 413 10.97 -6.94 -36.19
C ASP A 413 10.81 -7.79 -37.47
N THR A 414 10.45 -9.06 -37.36
CA THR A 414 10.19 -9.95 -38.50
C THR A 414 8.69 -10.09 -38.79
N LEU A 415 7.84 -9.81 -37.80
CA LEU A 415 6.39 -9.97 -37.89
C LEU A 415 5.78 -9.15 -39.04
N SER A 416 5.00 -9.78 -39.90
CA SER A 416 4.26 -9.10 -40.97
C SER A 416 2.91 -9.77 -41.19
N GLY A 417 1.88 -8.98 -41.49
CA GLY A 417 0.51 -9.48 -41.63
C GLY A 417 -0.48 -8.68 -40.78
N SER A 418 -1.72 -9.17 -40.69
CA SER A 418 -2.76 -8.55 -39.87
C SER A 418 -2.77 -9.17 -38.47
N HIS A 419 -2.55 -8.34 -37.45
CA HIS A 419 -2.54 -8.72 -36.04
C HIS A 419 -3.36 -7.73 -35.23
N LYS A 420 -3.91 -8.15 -34.09
CA LYS A 420 -4.72 -7.27 -33.24
C LYS A 420 -3.81 -6.43 -32.34
N LEU A 421 -4.09 -5.14 -32.19
CA LEU A 421 -3.31 -4.20 -31.37
C LEU A 421 -4.18 -3.58 -30.27
N ASN A 422 -3.61 -3.47 -29.06
CA ASN A 422 -4.18 -2.73 -27.94
C ASN A 422 -3.48 -1.36 -27.79
N PHE A 423 -4.26 -0.28 -27.70
CA PHE A 423 -3.71 1.07 -27.56
C PHE A 423 -4.74 2.06 -26.98
N ALA A 424 -4.29 3.23 -26.55
CA ALA A 424 -5.14 4.37 -26.22
C ALA A 424 -4.50 5.68 -26.68
N ASN A 425 -5.34 6.65 -27.01
CA ASN A 425 -4.91 7.98 -27.45
C ASN A 425 -5.38 9.05 -26.44
N ARG A 426 -4.86 10.28 -26.57
CA ARG A 426 -5.34 11.46 -25.84
C ARG A 426 -6.22 12.30 -26.76
N GLN A 427 -7.42 11.81 -27.02
CA GLN A 427 -8.33 12.41 -27.99
C GLN A 427 -8.80 13.81 -27.56
N PRO A 428 -8.73 14.83 -28.42
CA PRO A 428 -9.30 16.14 -28.14
C PRO A 428 -10.81 16.11 -27.92
N VAL A 429 -11.33 17.04 -27.11
CA VAL A 429 -12.76 17.12 -26.75
C VAL A 429 -13.63 17.41 -27.97
N GLU A 430 -13.15 18.22 -28.92
CA GLU A 430 -13.80 18.49 -30.21
C GLU A 430 -13.97 17.24 -31.10
N HIS A 431 -13.27 16.16 -30.77
CA HIS A 431 -13.37 14.86 -31.42
C HIS A 431 -14.07 13.81 -30.56
N GLY A 432 -14.66 14.19 -29.42
CA GLY A 432 -15.36 13.29 -28.50
C GLY A 432 -14.49 12.70 -27.38
N GLY A 433 -13.30 13.27 -27.16
CA GLY A 433 -12.48 12.98 -25.99
C GLY A 433 -13.10 13.48 -24.67
N VAL A 434 -12.54 13.02 -23.55
CA VAL A 434 -12.97 13.36 -22.19
C VAL A 434 -11.82 14.04 -21.46
N MET A 435 -12.10 15.11 -20.72
CA MET A 435 -11.12 15.75 -19.85
C MET A 435 -11.17 15.17 -18.45
N ILE A 436 -10.02 15.06 -17.82
CA ILE A 436 -9.86 14.85 -16.38
C ILE A 436 -9.59 16.22 -15.77
N GLU A 437 -10.56 16.74 -15.03
CA GLU A 437 -10.47 18.05 -14.40
C GLU A 437 -9.50 18.03 -13.21
N ARG A 438 -9.05 19.21 -12.78
CA ARG A 438 -8.27 19.33 -11.54
C ARG A 438 -9.10 18.81 -10.35
N ASN A 439 -8.43 18.11 -9.46
CA ASN A 439 -8.92 17.43 -8.27
C ASN A 439 -9.99 16.36 -8.55
N GLN A 440 -10.19 15.99 -9.82
CA GLN A 440 -11.11 14.91 -10.17
C GLN A 440 -10.47 13.56 -9.85
N ALA A 441 -11.27 12.64 -9.29
CA ALA A 441 -10.88 11.25 -9.12
C ALA A 441 -10.49 10.62 -10.45
N GLN A 442 -9.33 9.96 -10.44
CA GLN A 442 -8.74 9.35 -11.62
C GLN A 442 -8.06 8.03 -11.29
N HIS A 443 -7.73 7.28 -12.33
CA HIS A 443 -6.80 6.17 -12.26
C HIS A 443 -5.73 6.38 -13.32
N ASN A 444 -4.52 5.87 -13.09
CA ASN A 444 -3.40 5.99 -14.02
C ASN A 444 -2.80 4.64 -14.44
N ARG A 445 -3.38 3.50 -14.04
CA ARG A 445 -2.90 2.15 -14.39
C ARG A 445 -4.08 1.22 -14.80
N PRO A 446 -4.05 0.57 -15.97
CA PRO A 446 -3.06 0.71 -17.04
C PRO A 446 -3.17 2.05 -17.79
N LEU A 447 -4.31 2.76 -17.67
CA LEU A 447 -4.61 3.98 -18.40
C LEU A 447 -4.91 5.16 -17.47
N HIS A 448 -4.67 6.37 -17.98
CA HIS A 448 -5.03 7.63 -17.35
C HIS A 448 -6.48 8.01 -17.69
N VAL A 449 -7.41 7.76 -16.76
CA VAL A 449 -8.85 7.89 -16.98
C VAL A 449 -9.56 8.48 -15.77
N PRO A 450 -10.67 9.21 -15.95
CA PRO A 450 -11.50 9.64 -14.83
C PRO A 450 -12.23 8.43 -14.21
N VAL A 451 -12.45 8.48 -12.90
CA VAL A 451 -13.14 7.41 -12.15
C VAL A 451 -14.46 7.95 -11.61
N PRO A 452 -15.62 7.35 -11.98
CA PRO A 452 -16.90 7.71 -11.39
C PRO A 452 -17.00 7.19 -9.94
N HIS A 453 -17.84 7.84 -9.12
CA HIS A 453 -17.98 7.54 -7.70
C HIS A 453 -18.23 6.06 -7.37
N ASN A 454 -18.99 5.35 -8.21
CA ASN A 454 -19.32 3.94 -8.04
C ASN A 454 -18.19 2.96 -8.43
N ALA A 455 -17.07 3.46 -8.97
CA ALA A 455 -15.89 2.69 -9.33
C ALA A 455 -14.63 3.14 -8.57
N MET A 456 -14.79 3.98 -7.53
CA MET A 456 -13.69 4.41 -6.68
C MET A 456 -13.16 3.25 -5.86
N GLY A 457 -11.85 3.21 -5.66
CA GLY A 457 -11.16 2.29 -4.77
C GLY A 457 -9.87 2.93 -4.28
N ASN A 458 -9.31 2.44 -3.18
CA ASN A 458 -8.21 3.10 -2.50
C ASN A 458 -6.94 2.23 -2.46
N ALA A 459 -5.88 2.76 -1.87
CA ALA A 459 -4.78 1.94 -1.35
C ALA A 459 -5.04 1.62 0.13
N ALA A 460 -4.86 0.35 0.51
CA ALA A 460 -5.22 -0.12 1.85
C ALA A 460 -4.35 0.51 2.95
N ASP A 461 -3.08 0.82 2.68
CA ASP A 461 -2.16 1.48 3.61
C ASP A 461 -2.53 2.96 3.85
N ALA A 462 -2.99 3.66 2.81
CA ALA A 462 -3.41 5.05 2.90
C ALA A 462 -4.54 5.25 3.94
N GLU A 463 -5.46 4.30 4.03
CA GLU A 463 -6.57 4.33 4.98
C GLU A 463 -6.10 4.16 6.42
N LEU A 464 -5.08 3.31 6.64
CA LEU A 464 -4.48 3.17 7.96
C LEU A 464 -3.85 4.48 8.45
N TRP A 465 -3.17 5.20 7.56
CA TRP A 465 -2.58 6.50 7.89
C TRP A 465 -3.62 7.59 8.03
N PHE A 466 -4.67 7.58 7.20
CA PHE A 466 -5.76 8.53 7.32
C PHE A 466 -6.56 8.30 8.62
N ALA A 467 -6.71 7.06 9.07
CA ALA A 467 -7.27 6.75 10.39
C ALA A 467 -6.44 7.35 11.54
N ASP A 468 -5.11 7.23 11.51
CA ASP A 468 -4.22 7.88 12.50
C ASP A 468 -4.33 9.41 12.41
N ALA A 469 -4.42 9.97 11.20
CA ALA A 469 -4.62 11.40 11.00
C ALA A 469 -5.95 11.90 11.63
N CYS A 470 -7.04 11.17 11.40
CA CYS A 470 -8.35 11.47 11.99
C CYS A 470 -8.32 11.35 13.51
N HIS A 471 -7.72 10.28 14.05
CA HIS A 471 -7.54 10.09 15.49
C HIS A 471 -6.74 11.25 16.11
N LEU A 472 -5.62 11.63 15.49
CA LEU A 472 -4.75 12.70 15.99
C LEU A 472 -5.45 14.07 15.94
N LEU A 473 -6.14 14.39 14.85
CA LEU A 473 -6.93 15.63 14.74
C LEU A 473 -8.07 15.67 15.74
N HIS A 474 -8.75 14.55 15.99
CA HIS A 474 -9.75 14.47 17.06
C HIS A 474 -9.12 14.71 18.44
N LYS A 475 -7.96 14.12 18.72
CA LYS A 475 -7.22 14.30 19.98
C LYS A 475 -6.77 15.76 20.19
N ILE A 476 -6.38 16.45 19.11
CA ILE A 476 -5.96 17.86 19.13
C ILE A 476 -7.16 18.81 19.33
N THR A 477 -8.22 18.63 18.54
CA THR A 477 -9.33 19.61 18.42
C THR A 477 -10.53 19.29 19.30
N GLY A 478 -10.77 18.02 19.61
CA GLY A 478 -11.99 17.53 20.24
C GLY A 478 -13.22 17.52 19.34
N GLU A 479 -13.10 17.85 18.05
CA GLU A 479 -14.26 17.94 17.15
C GLU A 479 -14.79 16.55 16.76
N GLN A 480 -16.12 16.44 16.71
CA GLN A 480 -16.82 15.18 16.41
C GLN A 480 -16.61 14.70 14.97
N ARG A 481 -16.36 15.61 14.02
CA ARG A 481 -16.19 15.26 12.60
C ARG A 481 -15.00 14.34 12.37
N TYR A 482 -13.89 14.58 13.08
CA TYR A 482 -12.70 13.74 12.97
C TYR A 482 -12.89 12.39 13.65
N PHE A 483 -13.63 12.33 14.76
CA PHE A 483 -14.00 11.06 15.39
C PHE A 483 -14.87 10.21 14.46
N ASN A 484 -15.87 10.82 13.84
CA ASN A 484 -16.76 10.15 12.91
C ASN A 484 -16.01 9.65 11.67
N ALA A 485 -15.10 10.45 11.12
CA ALA A 485 -14.22 10.04 10.04
C ALA A 485 -13.34 8.86 10.47
N TRP A 486 -12.66 8.98 11.61
CA TRP A 486 -11.82 7.91 12.16
C TRP A 486 -12.58 6.59 12.29
N LYS A 487 -13.75 6.58 12.92
CA LYS A 487 -14.50 5.33 13.13
C LYS A 487 -15.15 4.79 11.85
N SER A 488 -15.42 5.64 10.85
CA SER A 488 -15.88 5.17 9.54
C SER A 488 -14.74 4.54 8.74
N VAL A 489 -13.53 5.13 8.79
CA VAL A 489 -12.34 4.53 8.18
C VAL A 489 -11.96 3.24 8.89
N GLU A 490 -11.99 3.20 10.23
CA GLU A 490 -11.78 1.97 11.01
C GLU A 490 -12.76 0.88 10.58
N PHE A 491 -14.06 1.21 10.43
CA PHE A 491 -15.06 0.27 9.93
C PHE A 491 -14.64 -0.30 8.57
N THR A 492 -14.35 0.56 7.58
CA THR A 492 -13.93 0.12 6.25
C THR A 492 -12.66 -0.75 6.31
N VAL A 493 -11.69 -0.37 7.16
CA VAL A 493 -10.43 -1.10 7.33
C VAL A 493 -10.63 -2.49 7.89
N MET A 494 -11.51 -2.66 8.88
CA MET A 494 -11.77 -3.97 9.47
C MET A 494 -12.31 -4.95 8.43
N GLU A 495 -13.10 -4.46 7.46
CA GLU A 495 -13.60 -5.30 6.38
C GLU A 495 -12.46 -5.87 5.49
N TYR A 496 -11.29 -5.24 5.43
CA TYR A 496 -10.12 -5.77 4.68
C TYR A 496 -9.39 -6.88 5.41
N THR A 497 -9.52 -6.92 6.73
CA THR A 497 -8.81 -7.90 7.56
C THR A 497 -9.45 -9.29 7.47
N ASP A 498 -10.73 -9.34 7.08
CA ASP A 498 -11.56 -10.53 6.94
C ASP A 498 -11.47 -11.11 5.51
N ILE A 499 -10.24 -11.32 5.03
CA ILE A 499 -9.95 -11.80 3.67
C ILE A 499 -10.61 -13.16 3.43
N ASP A 500 -11.34 -13.27 2.32
CA ASP A 500 -12.13 -14.45 1.89
C ASP A 500 -13.19 -14.91 2.92
N ALA A 501 -13.36 -14.24 4.08
CA ALA A 501 -14.26 -14.67 5.15
C ALA A 501 -15.74 -14.55 4.75
N GLN A 502 -16.03 -13.60 3.85
CA GLN A 502 -17.38 -13.36 3.32
C GLN A 502 -17.65 -14.14 2.03
N ASP A 503 -16.68 -14.89 1.51
CA ASP A 503 -16.85 -15.66 0.28
C ASP A 503 -17.97 -16.69 0.44
N LYS A 504 -18.54 -17.07 -0.70
CA LYS A 504 -19.54 -18.12 -0.78
C LYS A 504 -19.19 -19.02 -1.94
N PHE A 505 -19.55 -20.30 -1.87
CA PHE A 505 -19.44 -21.16 -3.05
C PHE A 505 -20.42 -20.71 -4.15
N PHE A 506 -21.62 -20.31 -3.75
CA PHE A 506 -22.62 -19.66 -4.59
C PHE A 506 -23.39 -18.65 -3.73
N ARG A 507 -23.57 -17.43 -4.25
CA ARG A 507 -24.16 -16.32 -3.51
C ARG A 507 -25.56 -15.99 -4.00
N GLN A 508 -26.48 -15.69 -3.09
CA GLN A 508 -27.69 -14.94 -3.38
C GLN A 508 -27.33 -13.44 -3.51
N SER A 509 -27.63 -12.82 -4.65
CA SER A 509 -27.27 -11.42 -4.93
C SER A 509 -28.33 -10.75 -5.81
N LEU A 510 -28.73 -9.54 -5.42
CA LEU A 510 -29.65 -8.69 -6.19
C LEU A 510 -28.97 -7.99 -7.38
N HIS A 511 -27.64 -8.04 -7.45
CA HIS A 511 -26.85 -7.27 -8.41
C HIS A 511 -26.12 -8.16 -9.43
N ALA A 512 -25.76 -9.38 -9.05
CA ALA A 512 -25.05 -10.29 -9.93
C ALA A 512 -25.97 -10.82 -11.03
N ASN A 513 -25.48 -10.85 -12.28
CA ASN A 513 -26.24 -11.40 -13.42
C ASN A 513 -25.87 -12.86 -13.75
N THR A 514 -24.77 -13.36 -13.18
CA THR A 514 -24.25 -14.73 -13.33
C THR A 514 -24.37 -15.49 -12.01
N PRO A 515 -24.52 -16.83 -12.02
CA PRO A 515 -24.40 -17.66 -10.81
C PRO A 515 -22.98 -17.68 -10.23
N PHE A 516 -21.95 -17.40 -11.02
CA PHE A 516 -20.55 -17.53 -10.65
C PHE A 516 -20.01 -16.17 -10.18
N THR A 517 -20.19 -15.89 -8.88
CA THR A 517 -19.84 -14.60 -8.27
C THR A 517 -18.51 -14.63 -7.51
N ASP A 518 -18.14 -15.78 -6.99
CA ASP A 518 -17.04 -15.94 -6.03
C ASP A 518 -16.08 -17.01 -6.55
N GLY A 519 -14.85 -16.61 -6.87
CA GLY A 519 -13.81 -17.52 -7.34
C GLY A 519 -14.12 -18.23 -8.67
N ILE A 520 -13.35 -19.29 -8.96
CA ILE A 520 -13.44 -20.09 -10.17
C ILE A 520 -14.51 -21.16 -9.99
N SER A 521 -15.50 -21.13 -10.88
CA SER A 521 -16.64 -22.06 -10.87
C SER A 521 -16.79 -22.77 -12.22
N TYR A 522 -17.37 -23.96 -12.19
CA TYR A 522 -17.67 -24.79 -13.35
C TYR A 522 -19.11 -25.31 -13.26
N ASP A 523 -19.70 -25.61 -14.41
CA ASP A 523 -20.97 -26.31 -14.48
C ASP A 523 -20.98 -27.36 -15.60
N TRP A 524 -21.81 -28.38 -15.43
CA TRP A 524 -22.06 -29.37 -16.47
C TRP A 524 -23.38 -30.10 -16.22
N SER A 525 -23.90 -30.67 -17.31
CA SER A 525 -25.11 -31.50 -17.28
C SER A 525 -24.82 -32.98 -17.46
N TYR A 526 -25.70 -33.82 -16.95
CA TYR A 526 -25.78 -35.23 -17.31
C TYR A 526 -27.21 -35.58 -17.78
N PRO A 527 -27.39 -36.16 -18.99
CA PRO A 527 -26.36 -36.47 -19.99
C PRO A 527 -25.68 -35.20 -20.53
N ALA A 528 -24.42 -35.35 -20.98
CA ALA A 528 -23.62 -34.23 -21.46
C ALA A 528 -24.30 -33.52 -22.65
N GLY A 529 -24.23 -32.19 -22.68
CA GLY A 529 -24.81 -31.35 -23.74
C GLY A 529 -26.29 -30.98 -23.55
N ALA A 530 -26.95 -31.43 -22.48
CA ALA A 530 -28.29 -30.95 -22.15
C ALA A 530 -28.26 -29.44 -21.86
N PRO A 531 -29.07 -28.60 -22.51
CA PRO A 531 -28.99 -27.14 -22.36
C PRO A 531 -29.40 -26.71 -20.95
N VAL A 532 -28.77 -25.66 -20.44
CA VAL A 532 -29.09 -24.99 -19.17
C VAL A 532 -29.11 -23.49 -19.40
N SER A 533 -30.04 -22.78 -18.75
CA SER A 533 -30.00 -21.34 -18.67
C SER A 533 -30.00 -20.87 -17.23
N TYR A 534 -29.22 -19.83 -16.97
CA TYR A 534 -29.06 -19.20 -15.67
C TYR A 534 -29.65 -17.80 -15.68
N ALA A 535 -30.31 -17.44 -14.61
CA ALA A 535 -30.84 -16.10 -14.36
C ALA A 535 -30.83 -15.81 -12.86
N ARG A 536 -31.34 -14.64 -12.46
CA ARG A 536 -31.62 -14.30 -11.07
C ARG A 536 -33.08 -13.92 -10.87
N ASN A 537 -33.68 -14.34 -9.76
CA ASN A 537 -35.04 -13.92 -9.42
C ASN A 537 -35.06 -12.56 -8.68
N ALA A 538 -36.25 -12.06 -8.34
CA ALA A 538 -36.41 -10.77 -7.65
C ALA A 538 -35.76 -10.72 -6.24
N ASP A 539 -35.52 -11.88 -5.63
CA ASP A 539 -34.83 -12.01 -4.34
C ASP A 539 -33.32 -12.21 -4.51
N GLY A 540 -32.81 -12.25 -5.75
CA GLY A 540 -31.39 -12.45 -6.05
C GLY A 540 -30.93 -13.91 -6.03
N MET A 541 -31.85 -14.86 -5.92
CA MET A 541 -31.55 -16.30 -6.02
C MET A 541 -31.12 -16.64 -7.44
N ILE A 542 -30.19 -17.58 -7.57
CA ILE A 542 -29.83 -18.17 -8.86
C ILE A 542 -31.02 -19.01 -9.33
N THR A 543 -31.55 -18.69 -10.50
CA THR A 543 -32.55 -19.48 -11.19
C THR A 543 -31.85 -20.32 -12.24
N LEU A 544 -32.04 -21.63 -12.16
CA LEU A 544 -31.52 -22.62 -13.11
C LEU A 544 -32.71 -23.24 -13.83
N ARG A 545 -32.74 -23.11 -15.17
CA ARG A 545 -33.77 -23.70 -16.01
C ARG A 545 -33.20 -24.81 -16.89
N LYS A 546 -33.88 -25.95 -16.90
CA LYS A 546 -33.61 -27.09 -17.79
C LYS A 546 -34.85 -27.40 -18.61
N GLU A 547 -34.69 -27.44 -19.93
CA GLU A 547 -35.78 -27.79 -20.86
C GLU A 547 -35.95 -29.30 -21.06
N VAL A 548 -35.11 -30.11 -20.43
CA VAL A 548 -35.13 -31.58 -20.49
C VAL A 548 -34.82 -32.18 -19.13
N ALA A 549 -35.40 -33.35 -18.84
CA ALA A 549 -35.06 -34.16 -17.68
C ALA A 549 -33.56 -34.50 -17.68
N SER A 550 -32.82 -33.94 -16.74
CA SER A 550 -31.36 -34.06 -16.67
C SER A 550 -30.82 -33.57 -15.34
N GLN A 551 -29.61 -34.00 -15.00
CA GLN A 551 -28.86 -33.46 -13.88
C GLN A 551 -28.15 -32.17 -14.29
N GLN A 552 -28.05 -31.23 -13.37
CA GLN A 552 -27.17 -30.07 -13.49
C GLN A 552 -26.30 -29.96 -12.25
N SER A 553 -24.99 -29.90 -12.44
CA SER A 553 -24.04 -29.66 -11.35
C SER A 553 -23.45 -28.25 -11.47
N LEU A 554 -23.35 -27.56 -10.35
CA LEU A 554 -22.52 -26.37 -10.21
C LEU A 554 -21.41 -26.69 -9.21
N GLU A 555 -20.18 -26.31 -9.56
CA GLU A 555 -18.98 -26.57 -8.77
C GLU A 555 -18.16 -25.30 -8.57
N GLN A 556 -17.55 -25.16 -7.41
CA GLN A 556 -16.64 -24.08 -7.04
C GLN A 556 -15.31 -24.71 -6.58
N GLN A 557 -14.16 -24.24 -7.09
CA GLN A 557 -12.84 -24.86 -6.83
C GLN A 557 -11.78 -23.95 -6.16
N SER A 558 -12.06 -22.66 -5.96
CA SER A 558 -11.07 -21.68 -5.50
C SER A 558 -11.47 -20.87 -4.25
N VAL A 559 -12.58 -21.22 -3.60
CA VAL A 559 -12.97 -20.67 -2.29
C VAL A 559 -12.59 -21.70 -1.25
N TRP A 560 -11.59 -21.36 -0.43
CA TRP A 560 -10.96 -22.31 0.49
C TRP A 560 -11.17 -21.88 1.94
N PHE A 561 -12.23 -22.39 2.56
CA PHE A 561 -12.45 -22.24 3.99
C PHE A 561 -11.61 -23.24 4.77
N ARG A 562 -10.96 -22.77 5.84
CA ARG A 562 -10.38 -23.66 6.84
C ARG A 562 -11.45 -24.13 7.81
N VAL A 563 -11.64 -25.44 7.92
CA VAL A 563 -12.78 -26.08 8.59
C VAL A 563 -12.33 -27.04 9.67
N GLY A 564 -13.22 -27.31 10.63
CA GLY A 564 -13.05 -28.36 11.64
C GLY A 564 -14.38 -29.01 12.00
N LYS A 565 -14.41 -29.83 13.05
CA LYS A 565 -15.62 -30.57 13.46
C LYS A 565 -16.85 -29.70 13.75
N GLN A 566 -16.64 -28.44 14.14
CA GLN A 566 -17.72 -27.50 14.46
C GLN A 566 -18.30 -26.81 13.21
N SER A 567 -17.61 -26.91 12.08
CA SER A 567 -18.02 -26.26 10.86
C SER A 567 -19.28 -26.92 10.29
N LYS A 568 -20.11 -26.11 9.64
CA LYS A 568 -21.33 -26.56 8.97
C LYS A 568 -21.33 -26.05 7.53
N VAL A 569 -21.71 -26.89 6.60
CA VAL A 569 -21.97 -26.46 5.21
C VAL A 569 -23.43 -26.04 5.09
N ARG A 570 -23.63 -24.81 4.61
CA ARG A 570 -24.93 -24.24 4.29
C ARG A 570 -25.20 -24.42 2.81
N THR A 571 -26.37 -24.94 2.46
CA THR A 571 -26.88 -24.97 1.09
C THR A 571 -28.35 -24.56 1.10
N SER A 572 -28.69 -23.52 0.33
CA SER A 572 -30.07 -23.05 0.17
C SER A 572 -30.58 -23.42 -1.21
N PHE A 573 -31.61 -24.26 -1.31
CA PHE A 573 -32.19 -24.62 -2.62
C PHE A 573 -33.71 -24.83 -2.55
N GLY A 574 -34.36 -24.74 -3.71
CA GLY A 574 -35.79 -25.01 -3.88
C GLY A 574 -36.19 -25.21 -5.34
N GLY A 575 -37.49 -25.33 -5.57
CA GLY A 575 -38.07 -25.49 -6.91
C GLY A 575 -38.77 -26.83 -7.11
N VAL A 576 -39.58 -26.90 -8.15
CA VAL A 576 -40.28 -28.11 -8.60
C VAL A 576 -40.11 -28.23 -10.11
N ASP A 577 -40.35 -29.43 -10.65
CA ASP A 577 -40.42 -29.59 -12.09
C ASP A 577 -41.73 -29.03 -12.67
N ASP A 578 -41.84 -29.00 -14.00
CA ASP A 578 -43.00 -28.44 -14.72
C ASP A 578 -44.31 -29.22 -14.45
N GLN A 579 -44.22 -30.40 -13.82
CA GLN A 579 -45.35 -31.23 -13.38
C GLN A 579 -45.57 -31.19 -11.86
N ASN A 580 -44.96 -30.21 -11.17
CA ASN A 580 -44.95 -30.08 -9.71
C ASN A 580 -44.37 -31.29 -8.96
N GLN A 581 -43.52 -32.09 -9.60
CA GLN A 581 -42.77 -33.15 -8.92
C GLN A 581 -41.51 -32.61 -8.24
N PRO A 582 -40.99 -33.33 -7.23
CA PRO A 582 -39.90 -32.83 -6.42
C PRO A 582 -38.55 -32.78 -7.15
N ILE A 583 -37.72 -31.78 -6.83
CA ILE A 583 -36.33 -31.70 -7.28
C ILE A 583 -35.43 -32.33 -6.22
N SER A 584 -34.55 -33.24 -6.63
CA SER A 584 -33.50 -33.80 -5.78
C SER A 584 -32.24 -32.94 -5.78
N CYS A 585 -31.52 -32.91 -4.66
CA CYS A 585 -30.29 -32.16 -4.49
C CYS A 585 -29.25 -33.01 -3.77
N ARG A 586 -28.03 -33.02 -4.29
CA ARG A 586 -26.86 -33.66 -3.67
C ARG A 586 -25.77 -32.62 -3.47
N LEU A 587 -25.18 -32.66 -2.29
CA LEU A 587 -24.04 -31.85 -1.90
C LEU A 587 -22.77 -32.72 -1.89
N GLN A 588 -21.67 -32.17 -2.40
CA GLN A 588 -20.32 -32.75 -2.28
C GLN A 588 -19.32 -31.66 -1.87
N LEU A 589 -18.37 -32.02 -1.02
CA LEU A 589 -17.32 -31.14 -0.54
C LEU A 589 -16.00 -31.92 -0.51
N ALA A 590 -15.00 -31.48 -1.26
CA ALA A 590 -13.65 -32.02 -1.18
C ALA A 590 -12.90 -31.29 -0.06
N ILE A 591 -12.36 -32.03 0.91
CA ILE A 591 -11.54 -31.47 1.99
C ILE A 591 -10.16 -32.12 1.94
N ALA A 592 -9.12 -31.30 2.07
CA ALA A 592 -7.72 -31.74 2.17
C ALA A 592 -7.09 -31.16 3.44
N ALA A 593 -5.99 -31.77 3.91
CA ALA A 593 -5.24 -31.26 5.06
C ALA A 593 -4.55 -29.92 4.72
N GLU A 594 -4.08 -29.80 3.48
CA GLU A 594 -3.45 -28.61 2.91
C GLU A 594 -4.25 -28.14 1.69
N LYS A 595 -3.98 -26.94 1.18
CA LYS A 595 -4.59 -26.40 -0.05
C LYS A 595 -4.05 -27.08 -1.33
N ASP A 596 -4.20 -28.41 -1.42
CA ASP A 596 -3.80 -29.22 -2.57
C ASP A 596 -4.98 -30.06 -3.09
N ALA A 597 -5.41 -29.77 -4.32
CA ALA A 597 -6.50 -30.49 -4.98
C ALA A 597 -6.20 -31.97 -5.25
N LYS A 598 -4.93 -32.39 -5.27
CA LYS A 598 -4.54 -33.79 -5.51
C LYS A 598 -4.68 -34.68 -4.28
N GLN A 599 -4.74 -34.10 -3.08
CA GLN A 599 -4.80 -34.83 -1.81
C GLN A 599 -6.12 -34.61 -1.09
N THR A 600 -7.23 -34.71 -1.83
CA THR A 600 -8.57 -34.47 -1.30
C THR A 600 -9.29 -35.76 -0.95
N THR A 601 -10.11 -35.69 0.10
CA THR A 601 -11.19 -36.66 0.33
C THR A 601 -12.51 -36.00 -0.04
N ASP A 602 -13.28 -36.64 -0.93
CA ASP A 602 -14.61 -36.17 -1.32
C ASP A 602 -15.64 -36.65 -0.29
N TRP A 603 -16.30 -35.69 0.36
CA TRP A 603 -17.38 -35.90 1.32
C TRP A 603 -18.71 -35.51 0.69
N GLY A 604 -19.81 -36.16 1.02
CA GLY A 604 -21.11 -35.75 0.48
C GLY A 604 -22.33 -36.29 1.21
N ILE A 605 -23.47 -35.71 0.86
CA ILE A 605 -24.78 -36.06 1.42
C ILE A 605 -25.88 -35.66 0.43
N GLY A 606 -26.97 -36.45 0.36
CA GLY A 606 -28.20 -36.04 -0.32
C GLY A 606 -29.02 -35.13 0.60
N LEU A 607 -29.72 -34.13 0.04
CA LEU A 607 -30.64 -33.27 0.81
C LEU A 607 -32.10 -33.71 0.63
N PRO A 608 -33.00 -33.39 1.58
CA PRO A 608 -34.44 -33.61 1.38
C PRO A 608 -34.93 -32.97 0.08
N GLN A 609 -35.64 -33.74 -0.76
CA GLN A 609 -36.17 -33.24 -2.03
C GLN A 609 -37.03 -31.98 -1.82
N SER A 610 -36.93 -31.03 -2.75
CA SER A 610 -37.78 -29.85 -2.74
C SER A 610 -39.14 -30.17 -3.34
N THR A 611 -40.20 -30.05 -2.54
CA THR A 611 -41.60 -30.30 -2.97
C THR A 611 -42.38 -29.01 -3.20
N GLN A 612 -41.72 -27.86 -3.07
CA GLN A 612 -42.33 -26.53 -3.14
C GLN A 612 -41.41 -25.59 -3.92
N THR A 613 -42.00 -24.55 -4.53
CA THR A 613 -41.25 -23.54 -5.26
C THR A 613 -40.37 -22.65 -4.36
N GLN A 614 -40.59 -22.66 -3.04
CA GLN A 614 -39.82 -21.86 -2.09
C GLN A 614 -38.46 -22.50 -1.77
N VAL A 615 -37.44 -21.66 -1.59
CA VAL A 615 -36.11 -22.07 -1.16
C VAL A 615 -36.10 -22.43 0.32
N LYS A 616 -35.46 -23.54 0.66
CA LYS A 616 -35.17 -23.94 2.05
C LYS A 616 -33.66 -23.97 2.27
N THR A 617 -33.23 -23.48 3.43
CA THR A 617 -31.82 -23.46 3.85
C THR A 617 -31.52 -24.68 4.73
N TYR A 618 -30.42 -25.37 4.43
CA TYR A 618 -29.93 -26.52 5.19
C TYR A 618 -28.54 -26.23 5.75
N ASP A 619 -28.39 -26.29 7.07
CA ASP A 619 -27.11 -26.14 7.78
C ASP A 619 -26.65 -27.50 8.30
N ILE A 620 -25.74 -28.14 7.56
CA ILE A 620 -25.35 -29.53 7.80
C ILE A 620 -23.99 -29.53 8.48
N ALA A 621 -23.89 -30.14 9.66
CA ALA A 621 -22.60 -30.35 10.30
C ALA A 621 -21.68 -31.15 9.38
N LEU A 622 -20.41 -30.75 9.24
CA LEU A 622 -19.48 -31.51 8.41
C LEU A 622 -19.37 -32.96 8.90
N THR A 623 -19.50 -33.19 10.21
CA THR A 623 -19.54 -34.52 10.83
C THR A 623 -20.69 -35.41 10.38
N SER A 624 -21.67 -34.88 9.66
CA SER A 624 -22.75 -35.65 9.05
C SER A 624 -22.45 -36.05 7.60
N LEU A 625 -21.41 -35.48 6.98
CA LEU A 625 -21.00 -35.84 5.62
C LEU A 625 -20.23 -37.17 5.65
N ALA A 626 -20.56 -38.04 4.71
CA ALA A 626 -19.91 -39.33 4.53
C ALA A 626 -18.89 -39.27 3.40
N ALA A 627 -17.77 -40.00 3.53
CA ALA A 627 -16.82 -40.16 2.44
C ALA A 627 -17.50 -40.83 1.24
N LEU A 628 -17.23 -40.33 0.03
CA LEU A 628 -17.85 -40.83 -1.20
C LEU A 628 -17.10 -42.01 -1.81
N THR A 629 -15.77 -42.03 -1.66
CA THR A 629 -14.88 -43.08 -2.16
C THR A 629 -14.07 -43.69 -1.02
N ARG A 630 -13.68 -44.96 -1.19
CA ARG A 630 -12.70 -45.67 -0.35
C ARG A 630 -11.28 -45.22 -0.68
N GLU A 631 -10.32 -45.57 0.18
CA GLU A 631 -8.88 -45.31 -0.05
C GLU A 631 -8.34 -45.96 -1.33
N ASP A 632 -8.93 -47.09 -1.75
CA ASP A 632 -8.57 -47.79 -2.99
C ASP A 632 -9.19 -47.18 -4.26
N GLY A 633 -9.97 -46.10 -4.12
CA GLY A 633 -10.65 -45.40 -5.21
C GLY A 633 -12.00 -45.98 -5.62
N SER A 634 -12.48 -47.06 -4.98
CA SER A 634 -13.81 -47.63 -5.24
C SER A 634 -14.93 -46.89 -4.47
N ASP A 635 -16.15 -46.88 -5.01
CA ASP A 635 -17.31 -46.24 -4.36
C ASP A 635 -17.88 -47.10 -3.23
N TYR A 636 -18.37 -46.44 -2.17
CA TYR A 636 -19.23 -47.10 -1.18
C TYR A 636 -20.57 -47.49 -1.80
N LEU A 637 -21.11 -48.66 -1.44
CA LEU A 637 -22.41 -49.15 -1.94
C LEU A 637 -23.56 -48.56 -1.12
N LEU A 638 -23.72 -47.24 -1.23
CA LEU A 638 -24.80 -46.50 -0.61
C LEU A 638 -26.13 -46.81 -1.32
N ALA A 639 -27.23 -46.70 -0.59
CA ALA A 639 -28.56 -46.92 -1.10
C ALA A 639 -28.86 -45.93 -2.25
N ASP A 640 -29.04 -46.47 -3.45
CA ASP A 640 -29.30 -45.72 -4.68
C ASP A 640 -30.44 -46.39 -5.43
N LEU A 641 -31.46 -45.61 -5.83
CA LEU A 641 -32.66 -46.15 -6.47
C LEU A 641 -32.31 -46.83 -7.80
N ARG A 642 -31.29 -46.35 -8.49
CA ARG A 642 -30.83 -46.95 -9.75
C ARG A 642 -30.24 -48.32 -9.51
N ALA A 643 -29.69 -48.63 -8.33
CA ALA A 643 -29.10 -49.92 -7.94
C ALA A 643 -30.13 -50.95 -7.46
N VAL A 644 -31.42 -50.61 -7.53
CA VAL A 644 -32.50 -51.45 -7.03
C VAL A 644 -33.55 -51.70 -8.12
N THR A 645 -34.05 -52.92 -8.19
CA THR A 645 -35.24 -53.29 -8.98
C THR A 645 -36.14 -54.20 -8.15
N ASP A 646 -37.37 -54.44 -8.59
CA ASP A 646 -38.30 -55.35 -7.94
C ASP A 646 -38.86 -56.41 -8.87
N TYR A 647 -39.44 -57.43 -8.25
CA TYR A 647 -40.45 -58.29 -8.86
C TYR A 647 -41.59 -58.51 -7.86
N GLY A 648 -42.76 -58.88 -8.37
CA GLY A 648 -43.95 -59.12 -7.53
C GLY A 648 -44.64 -57.85 -7.03
N GLY A 649 -44.23 -56.66 -7.48
CA GLY A 649 -44.95 -55.41 -7.27
C GLY A 649 -44.57 -54.64 -6.01
N CYS A 650 -43.28 -54.63 -5.65
CA CYS A 650 -42.79 -53.80 -4.54
C CYS A 650 -42.92 -52.32 -4.92
N VAL A 651 -43.34 -51.49 -3.96
CA VAL A 651 -43.27 -50.02 -4.14
C VAL A 651 -41.98 -49.53 -3.52
N ILE A 652 -41.00 -49.21 -4.38
CA ILE A 652 -39.67 -48.75 -3.97
C ILE A 652 -39.58 -47.23 -4.15
N GLY A 653 -39.02 -46.55 -3.15
CA GLY A 653 -38.67 -45.14 -3.24
C GLY A 653 -37.38 -44.83 -2.49
N SER A 654 -36.82 -43.65 -2.75
CA SER A 654 -35.74 -43.09 -1.95
C SER A 654 -36.29 -41.99 -1.05
N ARG A 655 -35.84 -41.94 0.21
CA ARG A 655 -36.14 -40.82 1.11
C ARG A 655 -34.91 -40.39 1.89
N PHE A 656 -34.81 -39.11 2.18
CA PHE A 656 -33.83 -38.62 3.15
C PHE A 656 -34.35 -38.90 4.56
N GLU A 657 -33.50 -39.46 5.41
CA GLU A 657 -33.77 -39.66 6.82
C GLU A 657 -32.63 -39.09 7.67
N GLU A 658 -33.01 -38.54 8.83
CA GLU A 658 -32.06 -38.16 9.86
C GLU A 658 -31.77 -39.35 10.78
N GLN A 659 -30.54 -39.42 11.29
CA GLN A 659 -30.10 -40.45 12.26
C GLN A 659 -30.26 -41.91 11.76
N VAL A 660 -29.93 -42.13 10.48
CA VAL A 660 -30.01 -43.42 9.79
C VAL A 660 -29.05 -44.46 10.35
N TYR A 661 -27.88 -44.08 10.86
CA TYR A 661 -26.98 -44.99 11.61
C TYR A 661 -25.85 -44.19 12.25
N ASP A 662 -25.50 -44.48 13.50
CA ASP A 662 -24.43 -43.74 14.20
C ASP A 662 -24.61 -42.20 14.13
N ARG A 663 -25.86 -41.75 14.28
CA ARG A 663 -26.32 -40.35 14.21
C ARG A 663 -26.18 -39.63 12.85
N ARG A 664 -25.66 -40.28 11.80
CA ARG A 664 -25.57 -39.67 10.46
C ARG A 664 -26.95 -39.52 9.80
N SER A 665 -27.11 -38.51 8.96
CA SER A 665 -28.28 -38.38 8.09
C SER A 665 -27.93 -38.88 6.69
N ALA A 666 -28.85 -39.53 6.01
CA ALA A 666 -28.60 -40.12 4.70
C ALA A 666 -29.86 -40.31 3.88
N THR A 667 -29.68 -40.42 2.56
CA THR A 667 -30.69 -41.00 1.69
C THR A 667 -30.72 -42.51 1.91
N VAL A 668 -31.93 -43.05 2.06
CA VAL A 668 -32.19 -44.47 2.21
C VAL A 668 -33.15 -44.93 1.14
N ILE A 669 -33.09 -46.21 0.80
CA ILE A 669 -34.12 -46.83 -0.04
C ILE A 669 -35.13 -47.51 0.87
N ASN A 670 -36.40 -47.22 0.64
CA ASN A 670 -37.53 -47.87 1.29
C ASN A 670 -38.33 -48.67 0.26
N ALA A 671 -38.71 -49.89 0.62
CA ALA A 671 -39.53 -50.77 -0.19
C ALA A 671 -40.72 -51.27 0.64
N SER A 672 -41.92 -51.11 0.10
CA SER A 672 -43.16 -51.69 0.64
C SER A 672 -43.51 -52.94 -0.16
N TYR A 673 -43.61 -54.07 0.53
CA TYR A 673 -43.85 -55.39 -0.04
C TYR A 673 -45.33 -55.75 0.07
N PRO A 674 -46.04 -56.02 -1.04
CA PRO A 674 -47.44 -56.40 -0.97
C PRO A 674 -47.67 -57.74 -0.25
N ASN A 675 -46.74 -58.69 -0.40
CA ASN A 675 -46.76 -60.05 0.16
C ASN A 675 -45.35 -60.68 0.08
N ASP A 676 -45.25 -61.96 0.43
CA ASP A 676 -44.04 -62.79 0.44
C ASP A 676 -43.55 -63.29 -0.93
N ASP A 677 -44.36 -63.14 -1.99
CA ASP A 677 -43.95 -63.44 -3.37
C ASP A 677 -43.19 -62.28 -4.03
N ALA A 678 -43.16 -61.10 -3.39
CA ALA A 678 -42.49 -59.91 -3.89
C ALA A 678 -41.06 -59.78 -3.33
N GLY A 679 -40.12 -59.34 -4.17
CA GLY A 679 -38.70 -59.24 -3.81
C GLY A 679 -38.09 -57.94 -4.30
N MET A 680 -37.16 -57.39 -3.51
CA MET A 680 -36.31 -56.27 -3.93
C MET A 680 -34.91 -56.78 -4.22
N VAL A 681 -34.40 -56.51 -5.41
CA VAL A 681 -33.05 -56.88 -5.83
C VAL A 681 -32.15 -55.65 -5.71
N ILE A 682 -31.01 -55.80 -5.03
CA ILE A 682 -29.92 -54.82 -5.01
C ILE A 682 -28.79 -55.41 -5.85
N GLY A 683 -28.39 -54.76 -6.93
CA GLY A 683 -27.36 -55.32 -7.80
C GLY A 683 -26.21 -54.39 -8.13
N ALA A 684 -25.15 -55.02 -8.62
CA ALA A 684 -23.83 -54.45 -8.78
C ALA A 684 -23.66 -53.66 -10.07
N TRP A 685 -24.73 -53.38 -10.82
CA TRP A 685 -24.65 -52.77 -12.15
C TRP A 685 -24.19 -51.31 -12.16
N LEU A 686 -24.14 -50.64 -10.99
CA LEU A 686 -23.50 -49.34 -10.82
C LEU A 686 -22.01 -49.45 -10.46
N THR A 687 -21.52 -50.64 -10.11
CA THR A 687 -20.10 -50.87 -9.79
C THR A 687 -19.30 -51.15 -11.06
N ALA A 688 -18.02 -50.75 -11.09
CA ALA A 688 -17.15 -50.96 -12.24
C ALA A 688 -16.95 -52.45 -12.57
N GLU A 689 -16.81 -53.29 -11.54
CA GLU A 689 -16.59 -54.74 -11.69
C GLU A 689 -17.88 -55.52 -11.96
N LYS A 690 -19.05 -54.87 -11.84
CA LYS A 690 -20.38 -55.51 -11.88
C LYS A 690 -20.54 -56.65 -10.86
N ARG A 691 -19.74 -56.64 -9.80
CA ARG A 691 -19.82 -57.55 -8.65
C ARG A 691 -19.41 -56.79 -7.37
N PHE A 692 -19.87 -57.25 -6.21
CA PHE A 692 -19.46 -56.72 -4.90
C PHE A 692 -19.36 -57.83 -3.83
N PRO A 693 -18.54 -57.67 -2.77
CA PRO A 693 -18.57 -58.58 -1.61
C PRO A 693 -19.90 -58.46 -0.85
N VAL A 694 -20.22 -59.39 0.06
CA VAL A 694 -21.43 -59.29 0.91
C VAL A 694 -21.03 -59.54 2.36
N ASN A 695 -20.75 -58.45 3.09
CA ASN A 695 -20.17 -58.52 4.43
C ASN A 695 -21.14 -58.03 5.51
N GLN A 696 -21.85 -56.94 5.25
CA GLN A 696 -22.76 -56.34 6.23
C GLN A 696 -23.82 -55.45 5.54
N LEU A 697 -24.91 -55.13 6.24
CA LEU A 697 -26.00 -54.30 5.74
C LEU A 697 -26.59 -53.46 6.88
N VAL A 698 -26.72 -52.16 6.66
CA VAL A 698 -27.48 -51.29 7.56
C VAL A 698 -28.93 -51.22 7.09
N TYR A 699 -29.86 -51.74 7.89
CA TYR A 699 -31.26 -51.86 7.53
C TYR A 699 -32.22 -51.50 8.67
N ARG A 700 -33.48 -51.24 8.30
CA ARG A 700 -34.64 -51.14 9.17
C ARG A 700 -35.79 -51.91 8.55
N ALA A 701 -36.39 -52.80 9.33
CA ALA A 701 -37.54 -53.61 8.92
C ALA A 701 -38.63 -53.63 9.98
N ASP A 702 -39.90 -53.69 9.56
CA ASP A 702 -41.08 -53.84 10.44
C ASP A 702 -41.61 -55.29 10.52
N ALA A 703 -41.09 -56.18 9.68
CA ALA A 703 -41.30 -57.62 9.69
C ALA A 703 -39.96 -58.36 9.57
N ASP A 704 -39.98 -59.69 9.62
CA ASP A 704 -38.79 -60.51 9.34
C ASP A 704 -38.57 -60.61 7.83
N PHE A 705 -37.32 -60.43 7.41
CA PHE A 705 -36.87 -60.56 6.03
C PHE A 705 -35.68 -61.52 5.97
N ASN A 706 -35.24 -61.87 4.77
CA ASN A 706 -33.98 -62.55 4.53
C ASN A 706 -33.23 -61.88 3.36
N LEU A 707 -31.90 -61.85 3.45
CA LEU A 707 -31.04 -61.49 2.32
C LEU A 707 -30.61 -62.78 1.63
N ARG A 708 -30.85 -62.88 0.33
CA ARG A 708 -30.49 -64.04 -0.50
C ARG A 708 -29.44 -63.69 -1.54
N LEU A 709 -28.58 -64.66 -1.84
CA LEU A 709 -27.64 -64.59 -2.96
C LEU A 709 -27.43 -65.98 -3.57
N GLU A 710 -26.82 -65.99 -4.75
CA GLU A 710 -26.33 -67.18 -5.45
C GLU A 710 -24.79 -67.15 -5.39
N ASP A 711 -24.17 -68.26 -5.03
CA ASP A 711 -22.71 -68.38 -4.94
C ASP A 711 -22.06 -68.76 -6.29
N ASP A 712 -20.73 -68.86 -6.34
CA ASP A 712 -20.01 -69.11 -7.60
C ASP A 712 -20.33 -70.50 -8.20
N ASP A 713 -20.76 -71.45 -7.36
CA ASP A 713 -21.18 -72.81 -7.73
C ASP A 713 -22.68 -72.95 -8.02
N LYS A 714 -23.44 -71.84 -8.00
CA LYS A 714 -24.89 -71.77 -8.27
C LYS A 714 -25.82 -72.26 -7.15
N TRP A 715 -25.30 -72.40 -5.94
CA TRP A 715 -26.14 -72.64 -4.77
C TRP A 715 -26.72 -71.34 -4.22
N ARG A 716 -27.99 -71.38 -3.83
CA ARG A 716 -28.71 -70.24 -3.24
C ARG A 716 -28.70 -70.30 -1.72
N TRP A 717 -28.33 -69.18 -1.12
CA TRP A 717 -28.16 -69.04 0.33
C TRP A 717 -28.91 -67.85 0.85
N TYR A 718 -29.20 -67.86 2.16
CA TYR A 718 -29.80 -66.70 2.82
C TYR A 718 -29.34 -66.48 4.26
N TRP A 719 -29.43 -65.22 4.69
CA TRP A 719 -29.31 -64.81 6.10
C TRP A 719 -30.60 -64.14 6.55
N MET A 720 -31.00 -64.42 7.80
CA MET A 720 -32.15 -63.77 8.41
C MET A 720 -31.87 -62.30 8.73
N LEU A 721 -32.86 -61.45 8.45
CA LEU A 721 -32.92 -60.03 8.78
C LEU A 721 -34.17 -59.77 9.63
N PRO A 722 -34.10 -59.99 10.96
CA PRO A 722 -35.27 -59.86 11.82
C PRO A 722 -35.84 -58.44 11.88
N ALA A 723 -37.11 -58.32 12.28
CA ALA A 723 -37.74 -57.04 12.54
C ALA A 723 -36.93 -56.19 13.54
N THR A 724 -36.89 -54.89 13.28
CA THR A 724 -35.94 -53.97 13.94
C THR A 724 -36.57 -53.04 14.97
N GLU A 725 -37.88 -53.16 15.20
CA GLU A 725 -38.66 -52.28 16.10
C GLU A 725 -38.54 -50.79 15.73
N GLY A 726 -38.45 -50.49 14.43
CA GLY A 726 -38.34 -49.12 13.93
C GLY A 726 -36.95 -48.48 14.08
N LYS A 727 -35.94 -49.24 14.53
CA LYS A 727 -34.55 -48.76 14.66
C LYS A 727 -33.68 -49.25 13.51
N TRP A 728 -32.69 -48.46 13.14
CA TRP A 728 -31.66 -48.92 12.21
C TRP A 728 -30.69 -49.88 12.89
N LYS A 729 -30.42 -51.03 12.26
CA LYS A 729 -29.51 -52.08 12.76
C LYS A 729 -28.47 -52.43 11.71
N LEU A 730 -27.29 -52.85 12.16
CA LEU A 730 -26.25 -53.46 11.34
C LEU A 730 -26.43 -54.98 11.37
N ALA A 731 -26.68 -55.59 10.22
CA ALA A 731 -26.54 -57.02 10.00
C ALA A 731 -25.13 -57.33 9.49
N THR A 732 -24.54 -58.43 9.93
CA THR A 732 -23.24 -58.94 9.43
C THR A 732 -23.45 -60.35 8.87
N PHE A 733 -22.80 -60.66 7.75
CA PHE A 733 -23.02 -61.87 6.98
C PHE A 733 -21.77 -62.74 7.03
N ASP A 734 -21.68 -63.58 8.06
CA ASP A 734 -20.68 -64.64 8.13
C ASP A 734 -21.12 -65.81 7.23
N PRO A 735 -20.31 -66.25 6.24
CA PRO A 735 -20.58 -67.43 5.43
C PRO A 735 -20.94 -68.67 6.24
N ALA A 736 -20.35 -68.87 7.42
CA ALA A 736 -20.66 -70.01 8.27
C ALA A 736 -22.08 -69.98 8.88
N ALA A 737 -22.71 -68.80 8.91
CA ALA A 737 -24.08 -68.60 9.40
C ALA A 737 -25.14 -68.60 8.29
N ALA A 738 -24.73 -68.77 7.03
CA ALA A 738 -25.66 -68.81 5.90
C ALA A 738 -26.51 -70.08 5.93
N VAL A 739 -27.79 -69.95 5.60
CA VAL A 739 -28.71 -71.09 5.49
C VAL A 739 -28.94 -71.43 4.02
N LEU A 740 -28.77 -72.70 3.67
CA LEU A 740 -29.00 -73.18 2.30
C LEU A 740 -30.51 -73.11 1.98
N SER A 741 -30.86 -72.44 0.88
CA SER A 741 -32.25 -72.33 0.42
C SER A 741 -32.83 -73.70 0.07
N GLY A 742 -34.10 -73.92 0.41
CA GLY A 742 -34.84 -75.11 -0.03
C GLY A 742 -35.17 -75.12 -1.53
N TYR A 743 -35.06 -73.98 -2.21
CA TYR A 743 -35.24 -73.83 -3.65
C TYR A 743 -33.89 -73.65 -4.34
N GLN A 744 -33.50 -74.65 -5.14
CA GLN A 744 -32.24 -74.72 -5.89
C GLN A 744 -32.53 -75.09 -7.35
N PRO A 745 -32.76 -74.11 -8.25
CA PRO A 745 -33.17 -74.39 -9.62
C PRO A 745 -32.06 -75.00 -10.50
N ASP A 746 -30.79 -74.79 -10.12
CA ASP A 746 -29.62 -75.23 -10.87
C ASP A 746 -28.96 -76.51 -10.31
N HIS A 747 -29.53 -77.10 -9.25
CA HIS A 747 -29.07 -78.32 -8.60
C HIS A 747 -30.19 -79.36 -8.47
N GLN A 748 -29.83 -80.63 -8.59
CA GLN A 748 -30.78 -81.73 -8.36
C GLN A 748 -30.81 -82.10 -6.87
N ASP A 749 -31.92 -82.67 -6.39
CA ASP A 749 -32.09 -83.05 -4.97
C ASP A 749 -31.01 -84.01 -4.43
N GLY A 750 -30.27 -84.70 -5.32
CA GLY A 750 -29.20 -85.63 -4.98
C GLY A 750 -27.78 -85.05 -4.97
N ASP A 751 -27.59 -83.79 -5.35
CA ASP A 751 -26.26 -83.14 -5.36
C ASP A 751 -25.73 -82.99 -3.92
N GLU A 752 -24.41 -83.11 -3.74
CA GLU A 752 -23.76 -82.95 -2.43
C GLU A 752 -23.92 -81.51 -1.95
N LYS A 753 -24.64 -81.34 -0.83
CA LYS A 753 -24.99 -80.01 -0.31
C LYS A 753 -23.77 -79.38 0.37
N PRO A 754 -23.31 -78.20 -0.10
CA PRO A 754 -22.21 -77.48 0.54
C PRO A 754 -22.57 -77.07 1.97
N ALA A 755 -21.55 -76.94 2.84
CA ALA A 755 -21.72 -76.56 4.24
C ALA A 755 -21.72 -75.05 4.48
N HIS A 756 -21.21 -74.28 3.52
CA HIS A 756 -21.16 -72.82 3.49
C HIS A 756 -21.09 -72.36 2.03
N PRO A 757 -21.55 -71.13 1.73
CA PRO A 757 -21.47 -70.57 0.38
C PRO A 757 -20.02 -70.32 -0.05
N ASP A 758 -19.69 -70.59 -1.31
CA ASP A 758 -18.39 -70.26 -1.91
C ASP A 758 -18.52 -69.06 -2.85
N PHE A 759 -18.19 -67.87 -2.35
CA PHE A 759 -18.13 -66.65 -3.16
C PHE A 759 -17.09 -65.67 -2.60
N SER A 760 -16.49 -64.89 -3.48
CA SER A 760 -15.71 -63.70 -3.11
C SER A 760 -16.50 -62.41 -3.30
N THR A 761 -17.31 -62.36 -4.37
CA THR A 761 -18.21 -61.26 -4.73
C THR A 761 -19.44 -61.82 -5.43
N VAL A 762 -20.54 -61.07 -5.50
CA VAL A 762 -21.77 -61.44 -6.22
C VAL A 762 -22.22 -60.32 -7.14
N ASP A 763 -23.00 -60.64 -8.16
CA ASP A 763 -23.59 -59.66 -9.07
C ASP A 763 -24.83 -58.98 -8.47
N GLN A 764 -25.55 -59.66 -7.59
CA GLN A 764 -26.72 -59.11 -6.89
C GLN A 764 -27.07 -59.86 -5.60
N VAL A 765 -27.86 -59.19 -4.76
CA VAL A 765 -28.53 -59.78 -3.59
C VAL A 765 -30.03 -59.49 -3.66
N THR A 766 -30.86 -60.37 -3.11
CA THR A 766 -32.32 -60.20 -3.06
C THR A 766 -32.78 -60.11 -1.63
N ILE A 767 -33.54 -59.07 -1.28
CA ILE A 767 -34.26 -58.97 -0.02
C ILE A 767 -35.67 -59.52 -0.24
N LEU A 768 -36.03 -60.50 0.58
CA LEU A 768 -37.31 -61.20 0.52
C LEU A 768 -37.93 -61.26 1.91
N GLN A 769 -39.25 -61.20 1.96
CA GLN A 769 -39.97 -61.32 3.21
C GLN A 769 -39.84 -62.74 3.76
N ASP A 770 -39.65 -62.88 5.07
CA ASP A 770 -39.70 -64.16 5.76
C ASP A 770 -41.02 -64.25 6.54
N GLY A 771 -42.03 -64.82 5.88
CA GLY A 771 -43.43 -64.80 6.32
C GLY A 771 -44.29 -63.83 5.51
N ASN A 772 -45.62 -63.95 5.60
CA ASN A 772 -46.56 -63.21 4.74
C ASN A 772 -47.28 -62.09 5.52
N VAL A 773 -46.55 -61.01 5.82
CA VAL A 773 -47.12 -59.79 6.43
C VAL A 773 -47.43 -58.78 5.32
N ALA A 774 -48.72 -58.48 5.13
CA ALA A 774 -49.16 -57.54 4.10
C ALA A 774 -48.59 -56.13 4.31
N ASN A 775 -48.06 -55.52 3.25
CA ASN A 775 -47.47 -54.17 3.23
C ASN A 775 -46.28 -54.01 4.19
N ALA A 776 -45.46 -55.05 4.36
CA ALA A 776 -44.24 -54.97 5.16
C ALA A 776 -43.23 -54.00 4.53
N ASN A 777 -42.52 -53.26 5.36
CA ASN A 777 -41.56 -52.25 4.95
C ASN A 777 -40.14 -52.69 5.29
N PHE A 778 -39.29 -52.66 4.26
CA PHE A 778 -37.85 -52.78 4.41
C PHE A 778 -37.19 -51.47 3.99
N SER A 779 -36.17 -51.04 4.71
CA SER A 779 -35.35 -49.91 4.31
C SER A 779 -33.88 -50.25 4.52
N TYR A 780 -33.01 -49.81 3.61
CA TYR A 780 -31.56 -49.96 3.76
C TYR A 780 -30.83 -48.66 3.42
N TYR A 781 -29.65 -48.51 4.02
CA TYR A 781 -28.78 -47.34 3.82
C TYR A 781 -27.49 -47.69 3.09
N VAL A 782 -26.79 -48.73 3.52
CA VAL A 782 -25.49 -49.09 2.95
C VAL A 782 -25.30 -50.59 3.00
N LEU A 783 -24.74 -51.14 1.92
CA LEU A 783 -24.28 -52.51 1.82
C LEU A 783 -22.75 -52.54 1.91
N ASN A 784 -22.22 -53.50 2.66
CA ASN A 784 -20.81 -53.62 3.01
C ASN A 784 -20.30 -52.43 3.84
N ASP A 785 -19.33 -51.68 3.36
CA ASP A 785 -18.60 -50.75 4.21
C ASP A 785 -19.41 -49.52 4.55
N ILE A 786 -19.50 -49.21 5.84
CA ILE A 786 -20.13 -48.00 6.33
C ILE A 786 -19.11 -46.86 6.10
N PRO A 787 -19.43 -45.84 5.30
CA PRO A 787 -18.47 -44.78 5.02
C PRO A 787 -18.11 -44.04 6.32
N PRO A 788 -16.84 -43.67 6.53
CA PRO A 788 -16.48 -42.79 7.62
C PRO A 788 -17.16 -41.43 7.43
N THR A 789 -17.41 -40.74 8.54
CA THR A 789 -17.88 -39.35 8.53
C THR A 789 -16.73 -38.39 8.83
N PHE A 790 -16.86 -37.14 8.38
CA PHE A 790 -15.82 -36.15 8.61
C PHE A 790 -15.58 -35.97 10.11
N SER A 791 -14.33 -36.03 10.53
CA SER A 791 -13.95 -35.94 11.95
C SER A 791 -12.61 -35.24 12.16
N ALA A 792 -12.10 -34.52 11.16
CA ALA A 792 -10.89 -33.72 11.33
C ALA A 792 -11.20 -32.42 12.09
N ASP A 793 -10.28 -31.99 12.95
CA ASP A 793 -10.34 -30.69 13.63
C ASP A 793 -9.75 -29.55 12.79
N ASP A 794 -9.11 -29.90 11.67
CA ASP A 794 -8.49 -28.96 10.74
C ASP A 794 -8.51 -29.53 9.32
N GLY A 795 -8.50 -28.64 8.32
CA GLY A 795 -8.51 -28.97 6.90
C GLY A 795 -9.07 -27.81 6.07
N TYR A 796 -8.85 -27.85 4.76
CA TYR A 796 -9.29 -26.83 3.81
C TYR A 796 -10.33 -27.40 2.86
N THR A 797 -11.41 -26.66 2.64
CA THR A 797 -12.31 -26.95 1.53
C THR A 797 -11.58 -26.67 0.23
N ILE A 798 -11.53 -27.63 -0.68
CA ILE A 798 -10.90 -27.45 -2.00
C ILE A 798 -11.94 -27.31 -3.09
N LYS A 799 -13.07 -27.99 -2.94
CA LYS A 799 -14.13 -28.05 -3.95
C LYS A 799 -15.47 -28.15 -3.27
N TYR A 800 -16.45 -27.38 -3.72
CA TYR A 800 -17.85 -27.54 -3.38
C TYR A 800 -18.63 -27.86 -4.63
N ARG A 801 -19.52 -28.85 -4.59
CA ARG A 801 -20.42 -29.16 -5.69
C ARG A 801 -21.84 -29.34 -5.19
N VAL A 802 -22.78 -28.71 -5.89
CA VAL A 802 -24.21 -28.97 -5.74
C VAL A 802 -24.76 -29.54 -7.04
N THR A 803 -25.44 -30.66 -6.96
CA THR A 803 -26.06 -31.34 -8.11
C THR A 803 -27.58 -31.38 -7.91
N LEU A 804 -28.31 -30.85 -8.89
CA LEU A 804 -29.76 -30.79 -8.92
C LEU A 804 -30.29 -31.72 -10.02
N GLN A 805 -31.40 -32.41 -9.77
CA GLN A 805 -32.01 -33.32 -10.74
C GLN A 805 -33.53 -33.43 -10.56
N ALA A 806 -34.23 -33.50 -11.69
CA ALA A 806 -35.66 -33.83 -11.78
C ALA A 806 -35.96 -34.78 -12.95
N GLU A 807 -37.15 -35.38 -12.96
CA GLU A 807 -37.61 -36.35 -13.98
C GLU A 807 -38.27 -35.71 -15.20
N ASN A 808 -38.61 -34.42 -15.13
CA ASN A 808 -39.17 -33.62 -16.22
C ASN A 808 -38.37 -32.30 -16.35
N PRO A 809 -38.62 -31.47 -17.40
CA PRO A 809 -38.11 -30.10 -17.43
C PRO A 809 -38.44 -29.35 -16.15
N TYR A 810 -37.51 -28.55 -15.63
CA TYR A 810 -37.62 -28.00 -14.28
C TYR A 810 -36.97 -26.64 -14.12
N THR A 811 -37.41 -25.93 -13.09
CA THR A 811 -36.80 -24.69 -12.63
C THR A 811 -36.36 -24.87 -11.18
N ALA A 812 -35.06 -24.86 -10.94
CA ALA A 812 -34.48 -24.90 -9.62
C ALA A 812 -34.05 -23.49 -9.18
N LEU A 813 -34.13 -23.24 -7.88
CA LEU A 813 -33.63 -22.03 -7.24
C LEU A 813 -32.48 -22.41 -6.31
N LEU A 814 -31.38 -21.67 -6.38
CA LEU A 814 -30.21 -21.81 -5.52
C LEU A 814 -29.90 -20.47 -4.86
N GLY A 815 -29.84 -20.46 -3.52
CA GLY A 815 -29.46 -19.30 -2.73
C GLY A 815 -28.02 -19.41 -2.24
N ASP A 816 -27.76 -18.87 -1.04
CA ASP A 816 -26.44 -18.95 -0.42
C ASP A 816 -25.99 -20.39 -0.17
N CYS A 817 -24.79 -20.69 -0.66
CA CYS A 817 -24.01 -21.89 -0.40
C CYS A 817 -22.65 -21.49 0.21
N THR A 818 -22.36 -21.84 1.45
CA THR A 818 -21.15 -21.37 2.17
C THR A 818 -20.82 -22.26 3.38
N LEU A 819 -19.77 -21.94 4.14
CA LEU A 819 -19.42 -22.57 5.42
C LEU A 819 -19.77 -21.64 6.59
N LEU A 820 -20.39 -22.20 7.62
CA LEU A 820 -20.62 -21.55 8.92
C LEU A 820 -19.68 -22.14 9.97
N GLY A 821 -19.22 -21.32 10.91
CA GLY A 821 -18.31 -21.77 11.97
C GLY A 821 -16.99 -22.32 11.42
N HIS A 822 -16.56 -21.81 10.26
CA HIS A 822 -15.22 -22.03 9.74
C HIS A 822 -14.21 -21.14 10.48
N ARG A 823 -12.94 -21.52 10.46
CA ARG A 823 -11.87 -20.76 11.08
C ARG A 823 -11.51 -19.56 10.21
N GLN A 824 -11.19 -18.44 10.84
CA GLN A 824 -10.86 -17.18 10.15
C GLN A 824 -9.38 -17.07 9.73
N ASP A 825 -8.55 -18.05 10.11
CA ASP A 825 -7.13 -18.15 9.78
C ASP A 825 -6.87 -19.06 8.56
N SER A 826 -7.65 -18.85 7.50
CA SER A 826 -7.51 -19.56 6.22
C SER A 826 -6.26 -19.14 5.44
N LEU A 827 -5.69 -17.97 5.78
CA LEU A 827 -4.44 -17.45 5.26
C LEU A 827 -3.50 -17.10 6.42
N PHE A 828 -2.20 -17.06 6.13
CA PHE A 828 -1.19 -16.73 7.13
C PHE A 828 -1.45 -15.34 7.72
N CYS A 829 -1.59 -15.27 9.05
CA CYS A 829 -1.87 -14.06 9.84
C CYS A 829 -3.20 -13.34 9.52
N THR A 830 -4.23 -14.07 9.08
CA THR A 830 -5.61 -13.54 9.01
C THR A 830 -6.47 -14.04 10.18
N PRO A 831 -7.45 -13.26 10.66
CA PRO A 831 -7.67 -11.86 10.31
C PRO A 831 -6.58 -10.96 10.92
N GLY A 832 -6.35 -9.81 10.30
CA GLY A 832 -5.47 -8.76 10.82
C GLY A 832 -4.52 -8.20 9.79
N VAL A 833 -3.75 -9.04 9.10
CA VAL A 833 -2.88 -8.58 8.00
C VAL A 833 -3.72 -8.04 6.85
N ILE A 834 -3.39 -6.84 6.39
CA ILE A 834 -4.09 -6.19 5.28
C ILE A 834 -3.45 -6.54 3.93
N PRO A 835 -4.26 -6.72 2.87
CA PRO A 835 -3.79 -6.98 1.51
C PRO A 835 -3.22 -5.72 0.84
N PHE A 836 -2.71 -5.85 -0.39
CA PHE A 836 -2.22 -4.71 -1.18
C PHE A 836 -3.34 -3.79 -1.65
N SER A 837 -4.44 -4.36 -2.14
CA SER A 837 -5.52 -3.62 -2.81
C SER A 837 -6.87 -3.87 -2.16
N ASN A 838 -7.72 -2.85 -2.22
CA ASN A 838 -9.08 -2.85 -1.68
C ASN A 838 -10.13 -2.31 -2.68
N ILE A 839 -9.92 -2.54 -3.98
CA ILE A 839 -10.81 -2.06 -5.05
C ILE A 839 -12.26 -2.37 -4.69
N TYR A 840 -13.11 -1.35 -4.69
CA TYR A 840 -14.49 -1.47 -4.31
C TYR A 840 -15.38 -1.71 -5.54
N GLN A 841 -16.36 -2.58 -5.38
CA GLN A 841 -17.42 -2.76 -6.38
C GLN A 841 -18.72 -2.23 -5.79
N ALA A 842 -19.24 -1.11 -6.32
CA ALA A 842 -20.45 -0.47 -5.77
C ALA A 842 -21.69 -1.37 -5.71
N ASP A 843 -21.75 -2.37 -6.59
CA ASP A 843 -22.85 -3.33 -6.69
C ASP A 843 -22.59 -4.63 -5.90
N SER A 844 -21.48 -4.72 -5.16
CA SER A 844 -21.10 -5.89 -4.37
C SER A 844 -21.11 -5.61 -2.87
N GLN A 845 -21.50 -6.61 -2.09
CA GLN A 845 -21.27 -6.59 -0.65
C GLN A 845 -19.78 -6.79 -0.29
N GLN A 846 -18.98 -7.27 -1.25
CA GLN A 846 -17.56 -7.55 -1.11
C GLN A 846 -16.70 -6.50 -1.81
N PHE A 847 -15.44 -6.41 -1.39
CA PHE A 847 -14.38 -5.81 -2.22
C PHE A 847 -14.09 -6.72 -3.41
N ASP A 848 -13.36 -6.18 -4.39
CA ASP A 848 -12.92 -6.93 -5.56
C ASP A 848 -12.21 -8.22 -5.14
N GLY A 849 -12.39 -9.27 -5.94
CA GLY A 849 -11.83 -10.59 -5.63
C GLY A 849 -10.31 -10.61 -5.69
N TRP A 850 -9.66 -9.63 -6.33
CA TRP A 850 -8.20 -9.50 -6.34
C TRP A 850 -7.73 -8.68 -5.13
N HIS A 851 -6.89 -9.28 -4.29
CA HIS A 851 -6.37 -8.66 -3.07
C HIS A 851 -4.86 -8.36 -3.17
N GLY A 852 -4.13 -9.19 -3.91
CA GLY A 852 -2.69 -9.09 -4.05
C GLY A 852 -1.92 -9.55 -2.80
N MET A 853 -0.59 -9.42 -2.84
CA MET A 853 0.30 -9.84 -1.77
C MET A 853 0.30 -8.83 -0.62
N PRO A 854 0.30 -9.24 0.66
CA PRO A 854 0.53 -8.33 1.77
C PRO A 854 2.02 -7.93 1.85
N TYR A 855 2.26 -6.67 2.19
CA TYR A 855 3.61 -6.10 2.35
C TYR A 855 3.80 -5.69 3.82
N PRO A 856 4.94 -6.00 4.47
CA PRO A 856 5.27 -5.45 5.78
C PRO A 856 5.20 -3.92 5.82
N GLY A 857 5.59 -3.24 4.73
CA GLY A 857 5.53 -1.78 4.61
C GLY A 857 4.11 -1.19 4.56
N TYR A 858 3.09 -2.02 4.32
CA TYR A 858 1.68 -1.62 4.34
C TYR A 858 1.06 -1.83 5.72
N GLN A 859 1.67 -2.64 6.58
CA GLN A 859 1.09 -2.97 7.88
C GLN A 859 1.29 -1.82 8.87
N TYR A 860 0.20 -1.39 9.52
CA TYR A 860 0.21 -0.30 10.49
C TYR A 860 -0.56 -0.71 11.76
N PRO A 861 0.09 -1.44 12.70
CA PRO A 861 -0.61 -2.08 13.83
C PRO A 861 -1.32 -1.11 14.79
N PHE A 862 -1.05 0.19 14.67
CA PHE A 862 -1.75 1.26 15.38
C PHE A 862 -3.28 1.15 15.26
N ILE A 863 -3.80 0.71 14.11
CA ILE A 863 -5.25 0.67 13.88
C ILE A 863 -5.99 -0.23 14.90
N PHE A 864 -5.33 -1.28 15.39
CA PHE A 864 -5.92 -2.21 16.36
C PHE A 864 -5.79 -1.73 17.82
N VAL A 865 -5.02 -0.68 18.09
CA VAL A 865 -4.80 -0.21 19.46
C VAL A 865 -6.08 0.31 20.09
N HIS A 866 -6.97 0.89 19.28
CA HIS A 866 -8.22 1.50 19.71
C HIS A 866 -9.46 0.90 19.03
N ALA A 867 -9.28 -0.18 18.26
CA ALA A 867 -10.37 -0.83 17.53
C ALA A 867 -11.29 -1.60 18.48
N ASP A 868 -12.59 -1.31 18.42
CA ASP A 868 -13.60 -2.07 19.17
C ASP A 868 -13.77 -3.50 18.61
N ALA A 869 -13.35 -3.71 17.36
CA ALA A 869 -13.43 -4.99 16.65
C ALA A 869 -12.33 -6.00 17.05
N ASP A 870 -11.29 -5.58 17.79
CA ASP A 870 -10.20 -6.46 18.25
C ASP A 870 -10.08 -6.49 19.79
N PRO A 871 -11.15 -6.88 20.52
CA PRO A 871 -11.19 -6.77 21.98
C PRO A 871 -10.14 -7.65 22.68
N ASP A 872 -9.78 -8.78 22.07
CA ASP A 872 -8.82 -9.76 22.60
C ASP A 872 -7.40 -9.58 22.03
N GLY A 873 -7.18 -8.62 21.12
CA GLY A 873 -5.88 -8.34 20.50
C GLY A 873 -5.43 -9.39 19.49
N LEU A 874 -6.34 -10.19 18.93
CA LEU A 874 -6.03 -11.23 17.95
C LEU A 874 -5.44 -10.62 16.66
N MET A 875 -6.08 -9.59 16.11
CA MET A 875 -5.64 -8.96 14.86
C MET A 875 -4.31 -8.22 15.05
N LEU A 876 -4.16 -7.52 16.18
CA LEU A 876 -2.89 -6.91 16.59
C LEU A 876 -1.76 -7.94 16.69
N ASN A 877 -2.02 -9.10 17.31
CA ASN A 877 -1.04 -10.17 17.45
C ASN A 877 -0.69 -10.80 16.10
N ASN A 878 -1.66 -11.01 15.21
CA ASN A 878 -1.43 -11.55 13.87
C ASN A 878 -0.59 -10.60 12.99
N MET A 879 -0.93 -9.31 12.96
CA MET A 879 -0.14 -8.32 12.22
C MET A 879 1.29 -8.18 12.80
N THR A 880 1.41 -8.28 14.13
CA THR A 880 2.73 -8.32 14.80
C THR A 880 3.52 -9.57 14.42
N GLU A 881 2.87 -10.74 14.35
CA GLU A 881 3.49 -11.99 13.93
C GLU A 881 4.03 -11.89 12.52
N PHE A 882 3.23 -11.33 11.61
CA PHE A 882 3.61 -11.12 10.22
C PHE A 882 4.88 -10.25 10.10
N LEU A 883 4.90 -9.10 10.77
CA LEU A 883 6.09 -8.23 10.81
C LEU A 883 7.31 -8.95 11.39
N TRP A 884 7.15 -9.63 12.53
CA TRP A 884 8.23 -10.34 13.20
C TRP A 884 8.81 -11.48 12.34
N GLN A 885 7.96 -12.29 11.71
CA GLN A 885 8.37 -13.39 10.83
C GLN A 885 9.08 -12.90 9.57
N SER A 886 8.69 -11.72 9.04
CA SER A 886 9.39 -11.11 7.90
C SER A 886 10.88 -10.85 8.20
N GLN A 887 11.19 -10.42 9.43
CA GLN A 887 12.56 -10.25 9.94
C GLN A 887 13.28 -11.57 10.13
N GLN A 888 12.59 -12.59 10.69
CA GLN A 888 13.19 -13.90 10.90
C GLN A 888 13.58 -14.54 9.58
N TRP A 889 12.71 -14.43 8.57
CA TRP A 889 13.01 -14.91 7.24
C TRP A 889 14.20 -14.16 6.62
N TYR A 890 14.23 -12.82 6.71
CA TYR A 890 15.34 -12.03 6.19
C TYR A 890 16.67 -12.41 6.82
N GLN A 891 16.70 -12.65 8.14
CA GLN A 891 17.87 -13.16 8.85
C GLN A 891 18.31 -14.52 8.32
N GLN A 892 17.39 -15.45 8.06
CA GLN A 892 17.71 -16.76 7.51
C GLN A 892 18.29 -16.67 6.09
N GLN A 893 17.76 -15.77 5.25
CA GLN A 893 18.22 -15.61 3.88
C GLN A 893 19.57 -14.88 3.77
N PHE A 894 19.74 -13.80 4.54
CA PHE A 894 20.86 -12.87 4.35
C PHE A 894 21.84 -12.81 5.53
N GLY A 895 21.56 -13.53 6.63
CA GLY A 895 22.43 -13.58 7.81
C GLY A 895 22.36 -12.33 8.71
N VAL A 896 21.42 -11.42 8.45
CA VAL A 896 21.30 -10.12 9.13
C VAL A 896 19.93 -9.99 9.78
N LEU A 897 19.88 -9.69 11.07
CA LEU A 897 18.63 -9.43 11.79
C LEU A 897 18.40 -7.92 11.91
N GLY A 898 17.23 -7.46 11.45
CA GLY A 898 16.85 -6.04 11.45
C GLY A 898 15.92 -5.75 10.28
N PRO A 899 16.40 -5.81 9.03
CA PRO A 899 15.53 -5.75 7.85
C PRO A 899 14.56 -6.93 7.76
N GLY A 900 13.47 -6.75 7.01
CA GLY A 900 12.46 -7.77 6.78
C GLY A 900 12.27 -8.09 5.29
N ALA A 901 11.55 -9.17 4.99
CA ALA A 901 11.08 -9.45 3.63
C ALA A 901 10.25 -8.28 3.07
N SER A 902 10.21 -8.12 1.75
CA SER A 902 9.41 -7.06 1.11
C SER A 902 7.93 -7.41 1.02
N ALA A 903 7.58 -8.69 0.78
CA ALA A 903 6.21 -9.16 0.62
C ALA A 903 6.06 -10.64 1.02
N TYR A 904 4.82 -11.09 1.18
CA TYR A 904 4.47 -12.50 1.39
C TYR A 904 3.51 -13.00 0.31
N ILE A 905 3.73 -14.22 -0.16
CA ILE A 905 2.91 -14.87 -1.18
C ILE A 905 1.94 -15.80 -0.46
N TRP A 906 0.71 -15.35 -0.24
CA TRP A 906 -0.35 -16.22 0.29
C TRP A 906 -0.67 -17.36 -0.68
N ASN A 907 -1.02 -18.53 -0.15
CA ASN A 907 -1.65 -19.60 -0.92
C ASN A 907 -3.09 -19.25 -1.30
N ARG A 908 -3.20 -18.37 -2.31
CA ARG A 908 -4.41 -17.80 -2.88
C ARG A 908 -4.20 -17.59 -4.38
N TRP A 909 -5.23 -17.87 -5.17
CA TRP A 909 -5.15 -17.95 -6.64
C TRP A 909 -4.55 -16.70 -7.32
N ASP A 910 -4.75 -15.50 -6.77
CA ASP A 910 -4.25 -14.23 -7.32
C ASP A 910 -2.79 -13.93 -6.97
N ASN A 911 -2.21 -14.66 -6.00
CA ASN A 911 -0.82 -14.49 -5.55
C ASN A 911 0.14 -15.55 -6.13
N LEU A 912 -0.37 -16.72 -6.54
CA LEU A 912 0.46 -17.84 -7.03
C LEU A 912 1.30 -17.51 -8.28
N SER A 913 0.92 -16.49 -9.04
CA SER A 913 1.70 -16.02 -10.19
C SER A 913 3.00 -15.32 -9.80
N TYR A 914 3.13 -14.87 -8.54
CA TYR A 914 4.28 -14.10 -8.05
C TYR A 914 5.36 -14.97 -7.38
N GLY A 915 5.10 -16.26 -7.17
CA GLY A 915 6.08 -17.22 -6.67
C GLY A 915 5.44 -18.36 -5.87
N PRO A 916 6.24 -19.13 -5.10
CA PRO A 916 5.75 -20.26 -4.33
C PRO A 916 4.72 -19.85 -3.27
N ALA A 917 3.66 -20.63 -3.13
CA ALA A 917 2.67 -20.45 -2.09
C ALA A 917 3.30 -20.46 -0.68
N ASP A 918 2.74 -19.65 0.22
CA ASP A 918 3.13 -19.51 1.62
C ASP A 918 4.63 -19.24 1.82
N SER A 919 5.15 -18.30 1.05
CA SER A 919 6.57 -17.93 1.10
C SER A 919 6.79 -16.41 1.14
N TRP A 920 7.91 -16.02 1.76
CA TRP A 920 8.38 -14.63 1.76
C TRP A 920 9.20 -14.34 0.51
N THR A 921 9.18 -13.09 0.05
CA THR A 921 9.97 -12.63 -1.09
C THR A 921 10.50 -11.22 -0.88
N MET A 922 11.63 -10.91 -1.52
CA MET A 922 12.13 -9.53 -1.63
C MET A 922 11.51 -8.79 -2.82
N TYR A 923 10.93 -9.50 -3.79
CA TYR A 923 10.45 -8.95 -5.05
C TYR A 923 9.01 -8.42 -4.97
N HIS A 924 8.68 -7.55 -5.91
CA HIS A 924 7.36 -6.99 -6.14
C HIS A 924 6.77 -7.54 -7.44
N TRP A 925 5.56 -8.11 -7.38
CA TRP A 925 4.84 -8.69 -8.52
C TRP A 925 5.67 -9.63 -9.41
N GLY A 926 6.16 -10.73 -8.84
CA GLY A 926 7.01 -11.69 -9.54
C GLY A 926 8.49 -11.34 -9.34
N ASP A 927 9.17 -10.89 -10.39
CA ASP A 927 10.59 -10.54 -10.37
C ASP A 927 10.88 -9.03 -10.35
N GLY A 928 9.84 -8.20 -10.16
CA GLY A 928 9.98 -6.75 -10.07
C GLY A 928 10.71 -6.29 -8.82
N THR A 929 11.36 -5.13 -8.91
CA THR A 929 12.08 -4.52 -7.78
C THR A 929 11.08 -3.93 -6.78
N ALA A 930 11.10 -4.41 -5.54
CA ALA A 930 10.31 -3.80 -4.47
C ALA A 930 10.89 -2.44 -4.07
N TRP A 931 10.00 -1.52 -3.67
CA TRP A 931 10.39 -0.19 -3.26
C TRP A 931 11.04 -0.19 -1.87
N SER A 932 12.29 0.27 -1.78
CA SER A 932 13.09 0.32 -0.56
C SER A 932 12.44 1.08 0.59
N GLY A 933 11.55 2.04 0.30
CA GLY A 933 10.80 2.80 1.31
C GLY A 933 9.80 1.97 2.15
N TYR A 934 9.45 0.75 1.73
CA TYR A 934 8.61 -0.14 2.52
C TYR A 934 9.26 -0.56 3.85
N GLN A 935 10.59 -0.66 3.89
CA GLN A 935 11.33 -1.07 5.07
C GLN A 935 11.21 -0.05 6.23
N PRO A 936 11.51 1.25 6.03
CA PRO A 936 11.29 2.25 7.08
C PRO A 936 9.83 2.43 7.47
N ARG A 937 8.88 2.26 6.55
CA ARG A 937 7.45 2.31 6.87
C ARG A 937 7.03 1.18 7.82
N ALA A 938 7.51 -0.04 7.59
CA ALA A 938 7.25 -1.18 8.47
C ALA A 938 7.83 -0.96 9.88
N PHE A 939 9.07 -0.46 9.97
CA PHE A 939 9.70 -0.11 11.25
C PHE A 939 8.91 0.99 11.98
N PHE A 940 8.60 2.08 11.29
CA PHE A 940 7.85 3.20 11.85
C PHE A 940 6.45 2.78 12.33
N GLY A 941 5.70 2.03 11.52
CA GLY A 941 4.36 1.56 11.87
C GLY A 941 4.35 0.71 13.15
N ALA A 942 5.33 -0.18 13.31
CA ALA A 942 5.49 -0.97 14.53
C ALA A 942 5.84 -0.10 15.75
N ALA A 943 6.78 0.84 15.60
CA ALA A 943 7.17 1.77 16.68
C ALA A 943 6.02 2.68 17.11
N ARG A 944 5.23 3.17 16.14
CA ARG A 944 4.01 3.97 16.37
C ARG A 944 2.99 3.20 17.21
N ALA A 945 2.75 1.94 16.89
CA ALA A 945 1.82 1.08 17.63
C ALA A 945 2.31 0.82 19.06
N TRP A 946 3.59 0.52 19.24
CA TRP A 946 4.19 0.34 20.58
C TRP A 946 4.04 1.60 21.44
N HIS A 947 4.34 2.77 20.87
CA HIS A 947 4.15 4.05 21.57
C HIS A 947 2.68 4.28 21.95
N GLU A 948 1.74 4.04 21.04
CA GLU A 948 0.30 4.21 21.35
C GLU A 948 -0.19 3.24 22.43
N LEU A 949 0.22 1.97 22.38
CA LEU A 949 -0.12 0.98 23.41
C LEU A 949 0.34 1.44 24.79
N THR A 950 1.55 2.00 24.86
CA THR A 950 2.11 2.56 26.09
C THR A 950 1.28 3.74 26.60
N LEU A 951 0.88 4.67 25.72
CA LEU A 951 0.01 5.79 26.07
C LEU A 951 -1.39 5.34 26.51
N ALA A 952 -1.93 4.28 25.89
CA ALA A 952 -3.22 3.70 26.21
C ALA A 952 -3.19 2.83 27.49
N GLY A 953 -2.02 2.66 28.13
CA GLY A 953 -1.85 1.79 29.30
C GLY A 953 -2.04 0.30 28.98
N LYS A 954 -1.90 -0.09 27.70
CA LYS A 954 -2.00 -1.48 27.23
C LYS A 954 -0.60 -2.11 27.19
N THR A 955 -0.50 -3.40 27.48
CA THR A 955 0.78 -4.12 27.41
C THR A 955 1.13 -4.41 25.95
N PRO A 956 2.28 -3.94 25.42
CA PRO A 956 2.65 -4.20 24.04
C PRO A 956 3.03 -5.66 23.82
N PRO A 957 2.66 -6.28 22.67
CA PRO A 957 3.09 -7.63 22.34
C PRO A 957 4.63 -7.76 22.34
N ALA A 958 5.17 -8.82 22.95
CA ALA A 958 6.62 -8.97 23.08
C ALA A 958 7.34 -9.04 21.72
N LYS A 959 6.69 -9.65 20.71
CA LYS A 959 7.20 -9.72 19.33
C LYS A 959 7.22 -8.36 18.64
N LEU A 960 6.28 -7.46 18.96
CA LEU A 960 6.25 -6.09 18.42
C LEU A 960 7.45 -5.30 18.94
N VAL A 961 7.67 -5.35 20.25
CA VAL A 961 8.84 -4.74 20.90
C VAL A 961 10.13 -5.32 20.31
N GLY A 962 10.23 -6.65 20.23
CA GLY A 962 11.39 -7.33 19.65
C GLY A 962 11.66 -6.92 18.19
N TYR A 963 10.63 -6.79 17.36
CA TYR A 963 10.74 -6.35 15.97
C TYR A 963 11.34 -4.93 15.86
N VAL A 964 10.82 -3.99 16.65
CA VAL A 964 11.31 -2.59 16.67
C VAL A 964 12.75 -2.52 17.19
N GLU A 965 13.07 -3.25 18.26
CA GLU A 965 14.41 -3.21 18.82
C GLU A 965 15.45 -3.93 17.95
N ASN A 966 15.08 -4.96 17.19
CA ASN A 966 15.95 -5.59 16.20
C ASN A 966 16.34 -4.59 15.11
N TRP A 967 15.37 -3.82 14.60
CA TRP A 967 15.62 -2.71 13.70
C TRP A 967 16.59 -1.68 14.30
N LEU A 968 16.34 -1.23 15.53
CA LEU A 968 17.23 -0.27 16.20
C LEU A 968 18.67 -0.76 16.31
N ARG A 969 18.88 -2.00 16.77
CA ARG A 969 20.23 -2.58 16.89
C ARG A 969 20.94 -2.59 15.53
N TRP A 970 20.22 -2.98 14.47
CA TRP A 970 20.78 -3.01 13.12
C TRP A 970 21.08 -1.62 12.57
N LEU A 971 20.14 -0.67 12.69
CA LEU A 971 20.31 0.72 12.22
C LEU A 971 21.49 1.41 12.92
N ILE A 972 21.65 1.20 14.23
CA ILE A 972 22.79 1.72 15.00
C ILE A 972 24.11 1.16 14.47
N GLY A 973 24.19 -0.16 14.27
CA GLY A 973 25.39 -0.78 13.68
C GLY A 973 25.68 -0.28 12.26
N PHE A 974 24.67 -0.26 11.39
CA PHE A 974 24.80 0.19 10.01
C PHE A 974 25.31 1.62 9.91
N THR A 975 24.74 2.53 10.70
CA THR A 975 25.15 3.95 10.73
C THR A 975 26.53 4.16 11.34
N GLN A 976 26.91 3.38 12.35
CA GLN A 976 28.27 3.41 12.89
C GLN A 976 29.30 2.97 11.85
N ASP A 977 29.03 1.88 11.13
CA ASP A 977 29.93 1.33 10.11
C ASP A 977 30.00 2.23 8.85
N SER A 978 28.92 2.94 8.53
CA SER A 978 28.85 3.84 7.36
C SER A 978 29.47 5.23 7.58
N GLY A 979 29.76 5.59 8.84
CA GLY A 979 30.19 6.94 9.20
C GLY A 979 29.05 7.95 9.24
N GLY A 980 27.86 7.53 9.69
CA GLY A 980 26.71 8.41 9.97
C GLY A 980 25.68 8.51 8.83
N ILE A 981 25.67 7.58 7.87
CA ILE A 981 24.73 7.58 6.74
C ILE A 981 23.65 6.52 6.96
N THR A 982 22.39 6.90 6.81
CA THR A 982 21.25 5.98 6.94
C THR A 982 21.05 5.13 5.68
N PRO A 983 20.45 3.92 5.79
CA PRO A 983 20.22 3.06 4.64
C PRO A 983 19.11 3.62 3.73
N THR A 984 19.38 3.64 2.42
CA THR A 984 18.47 4.12 1.37
C THR A 984 18.03 3.04 0.38
N ASP A 985 18.77 1.93 0.28
CA ASP A 985 18.49 0.85 -0.67
C ASP A 985 18.51 -0.54 -0.02
N PHE A 986 17.54 -1.37 -0.40
CA PHE A 986 17.35 -2.74 0.09
C PHE A 986 17.28 -3.69 -1.11
N PRO A 987 18.42 -4.24 -1.56
CA PRO A 987 18.47 -5.02 -2.79
C PRO A 987 17.79 -6.39 -2.68
N MET A 988 17.28 -6.89 -3.81
CA MET A 988 16.48 -8.13 -3.84
C MET A 988 17.30 -9.40 -3.51
N THR A 989 18.60 -9.37 -3.79
CA THR A 989 19.50 -10.55 -3.72
C THR A 989 20.68 -10.35 -2.78
N GLY A 990 20.71 -9.26 -2.01
CA GLY A 990 21.84 -8.93 -1.15
C GLY A 990 21.44 -8.16 0.09
N ILE A 991 22.45 -7.73 0.85
CA ILE A 991 22.26 -6.89 2.04
C ILE A 991 22.43 -5.40 1.69
N PRO A 992 21.70 -4.49 2.35
CA PRO A 992 21.89 -3.05 2.20
C PRO A 992 23.35 -2.64 2.36
N GLN A 993 23.79 -1.71 1.52
CA GLN A 993 25.14 -1.13 1.56
C GLN A 993 25.06 0.38 1.76
N PRO A 994 25.98 0.99 2.53
CA PRO A 994 26.04 2.44 2.65
C PRO A 994 26.36 3.10 1.32
N ASN A 995 25.55 4.09 0.92
CA ASN A 995 25.80 4.88 -0.28
C ASN A 995 25.98 6.36 0.09
N LYS A 996 27.22 6.87 -0.02
CA LYS A 996 27.55 8.26 0.34
C LYS A 996 27.00 9.31 -0.63
N HIS A 997 26.51 8.87 -1.79
CA HIS A 997 26.01 9.73 -2.85
C HIS A 997 24.49 9.69 -2.98
N ASP A 998 23.82 8.90 -2.16
CA ASP A 998 22.38 8.76 -2.18
C ASP A 998 21.81 9.19 -0.82
N PHE A 999 20.82 10.07 -0.88
CA PHE A 999 20.10 10.55 0.29
C PHE A 999 18.61 10.56 -0.05
N THR A 1000 17.86 9.81 0.74
CA THR A 1000 16.41 9.69 0.58
C THR A 1000 15.72 10.26 1.82
N GLY A 1001 15.32 11.53 1.76
CA GLY A 1001 14.90 12.31 2.93
C GLY A 1001 13.71 11.72 3.70
N HIS A 1002 12.72 11.18 2.98
CA HIS A 1002 11.54 10.58 3.61
C HIS A 1002 11.90 9.34 4.46
N MET A 1003 12.82 8.49 3.98
CA MET A 1003 13.32 7.33 4.73
C MET A 1003 14.06 7.78 5.99
N CYS A 1004 14.94 8.78 5.89
CA CYS A 1004 15.62 9.37 7.04
C CYS A 1004 14.63 9.93 8.08
N GLY A 1005 13.57 10.62 7.62
CA GLY A 1005 12.46 11.09 8.45
C GLY A 1005 11.72 9.97 9.18
N LEU A 1006 11.45 8.85 8.51
CA LEU A 1006 10.84 7.66 9.10
C LEU A 1006 11.76 6.95 10.10
N TRP A 1007 13.05 6.83 9.80
CA TRP A 1007 14.06 6.28 10.73
C TRP A 1007 14.12 7.10 12.02
N LEU A 1008 14.16 8.43 11.89
CA LEU A 1008 14.11 9.36 13.01
C LEU A 1008 12.82 9.19 13.81
N ALA A 1009 11.66 9.23 13.15
CA ALA A 1009 10.36 9.12 13.79
C ALA A 1009 10.21 7.80 14.57
N GLY A 1010 10.56 6.67 13.95
CA GLY A 1010 10.46 5.35 14.59
C GLY A 1010 11.40 5.21 15.79
N ALA A 1011 12.63 5.71 15.69
CA ALA A 1011 13.59 5.65 16.80
C ALA A 1011 13.16 6.52 17.99
N VAL A 1012 12.63 7.72 17.72
CA VAL A 1012 12.08 8.60 18.75
C VAL A 1012 10.88 7.94 19.43
N LEU A 1013 9.92 7.40 18.67
CA LEU A 1013 8.73 6.75 19.23
C LEU A 1013 9.09 5.52 20.07
N ALA A 1014 10.04 4.69 19.61
CA ALA A 1014 10.54 3.57 20.38
C ALA A 1014 11.19 4.02 21.70
N LYS A 1015 11.93 5.13 21.68
CA LYS A 1015 12.55 5.69 22.89
C LYS A 1015 11.50 6.22 23.88
N MET A 1016 10.51 6.96 23.38
CA MET A 1016 9.38 7.45 24.18
C MET A 1016 8.51 6.31 24.73
N ALA A 1017 8.42 5.18 24.01
CA ALA A 1017 7.73 3.97 24.46
C ALA A 1017 8.49 3.16 25.52
N GLY A 1018 9.76 3.51 25.80
CA GLY A 1018 10.57 2.88 26.84
C GLY A 1018 11.68 1.96 26.34
N SER A 1019 12.09 2.04 25.07
CA SER A 1019 13.23 1.24 24.58
C SER A 1019 14.54 1.58 25.29
N GLU A 1020 15.26 0.52 25.71
CA GLU A 1020 16.54 0.61 26.44
C GLU A 1020 17.76 0.33 25.55
N ILE A 1021 17.58 0.27 24.22
CA ILE A 1021 18.68 0.01 23.29
C ILE A 1021 19.77 1.08 23.41
N THR A 1022 20.99 0.63 23.71
CA THR A 1022 22.16 1.50 23.82
C THR A 1022 22.56 2.01 22.43
N GLY A 1023 22.80 3.31 22.31
CA GLY A 1023 23.16 3.96 21.05
C GLY A 1023 21.98 4.58 20.28
N THR A 1024 20.73 4.33 20.69
CA THR A 1024 19.54 4.93 20.03
C THR A 1024 19.58 6.45 20.07
N GLU A 1025 20.01 7.06 21.18
CA GLU A 1025 20.13 8.52 21.28
C GLU A 1025 21.10 9.09 20.24
N HIS A 1026 22.24 8.43 20.06
CA HIS A 1026 23.22 8.84 19.06
C HIS A 1026 22.66 8.69 17.64
N PHE A 1027 21.96 7.59 17.35
CA PHE A 1027 21.32 7.36 16.06
C PHE A 1027 20.25 8.43 15.74
N ILE A 1028 19.43 8.81 16.72
CA ILE A 1028 18.45 9.90 16.58
C ILE A 1028 19.15 11.19 16.13
N GLU A 1029 20.25 11.58 16.79
CA GLU A 1029 21.01 12.77 16.42
C GLU A 1029 21.70 12.65 15.05
N GLN A 1030 22.13 11.44 14.67
CA GLN A 1030 22.67 11.19 13.32
C GLN A 1030 21.63 11.42 12.23
N CYS A 1031 20.38 10.96 12.41
CA CYS A 1031 19.32 11.24 11.45
C CYS A 1031 19.03 12.74 11.31
N VAL A 1032 18.99 13.49 12.42
CA VAL A 1032 18.82 14.96 12.38
C VAL A 1032 20.00 15.63 11.67
N THR A 1033 21.23 15.16 11.94
CA THR A 1033 22.46 15.66 11.30
C THR A 1033 22.43 15.41 9.78
N GLU A 1034 21.98 14.22 9.35
CA GLU A 1034 21.88 13.87 7.93
C GLU A 1034 20.80 14.70 7.21
N LEU A 1035 19.65 14.91 7.85
CA LEU A 1035 18.61 15.83 7.35
C LEU A 1035 19.16 17.26 7.22
N GLN A 1036 19.87 17.76 8.23
CA GLN A 1036 20.48 19.09 8.21
C GLN A 1036 21.51 19.22 7.09
N LYS A 1037 22.37 18.21 6.89
CA LYS A 1037 23.42 18.22 5.87
C LYS A 1037 22.86 18.31 4.44
N ASN A 1038 21.68 17.75 4.21
CA ASN A 1038 21.01 17.72 2.90
C ASN A 1038 19.89 18.77 2.77
N TYR A 1039 19.79 19.68 3.73
CA TYR A 1039 18.79 20.75 3.74
C TYR A 1039 19.20 21.90 2.80
N LEU A 1040 18.30 22.31 1.90
CA LEU A 1040 18.61 23.30 0.86
C LEU A 1040 18.45 24.75 1.36
N THR A 1041 19.48 25.56 1.11
CA THR A 1041 19.54 27.00 1.36
C THR A 1041 20.23 27.72 0.19
N THR A 1042 19.79 27.42 -1.03
CA THR A 1042 20.39 27.83 -2.30
C THR A 1042 19.99 29.24 -2.76
N GLY A 1043 19.05 29.90 -2.09
CA GLY A 1043 18.53 31.22 -2.46
C GLY A 1043 17.46 31.17 -3.56
N ASP A 1044 16.80 30.03 -3.74
CA ASP A 1044 15.82 29.81 -4.82
C ASP A 1044 14.51 29.19 -4.30
N VAL A 1045 13.65 28.76 -5.23
CA VAL A 1045 12.32 28.18 -4.93
C VAL A 1045 12.39 26.87 -4.13
N MET A 1046 13.55 26.21 -4.12
CA MET A 1046 13.80 24.95 -3.42
C MET A 1046 14.34 25.14 -2.00
N ASP A 1047 14.61 26.38 -1.58
CA ASP A 1047 15.02 26.67 -0.20
C ASP A 1047 14.04 26.09 0.79
N GLY A 1048 14.54 25.42 1.82
CA GLY A 1048 13.72 24.75 2.83
C GLY A 1048 13.25 23.34 2.47
N ALA A 1049 13.69 22.78 1.33
CA ALA A 1049 13.37 21.42 0.92
C ALA A 1049 14.55 20.45 1.07
N TRP A 1050 14.22 19.18 0.82
CA TRP A 1050 15.16 18.10 0.53
C TRP A 1050 14.87 17.60 -0.87
N SER A 1051 15.90 17.48 -1.70
CA SER A 1051 15.72 17.15 -3.11
C SER A 1051 16.73 16.10 -3.57
N PRO A 1052 16.29 15.09 -4.33
CA PRO A 1052 17.22 14.20 -5.04
C PRO A 1052 17.91 14.90 -6.22
N ALA A 1053 17.31 15.98 -6.75
CA ALA A 1053 17.88 16.79 -7.82
C ALA A 1053 17.35 18.24 -7.74
N PRO A 1054 18.04 19.14 -7.00
CA PRO A 1054 17.54 20.48 -6.73
C PRO A 1054 17.50 21.40 -7.96
N ARG A 1055 18.31 21.11 -8.99
CA ARG A 1055 18.43 21.88 -10.25
C ARG A 1055 18.53 23.42 -10.01
N PRO A 1056 19.61 23.89 -9.35
CA PRO A 1056 19.76 25.30 -8.97
C PRO A 1056 19.66 26.26 -10.16
N GLY A 1057 19.01 27.41 -9.96
CA GLY A 1057 18.81 28.42 -11.00
C GLY A 1057 17.68 28.11 -11.99
N THR A 1058 16.90 27.05 -11.75
CA THR A 1058 15.69 26.72 -12.50
C THR A 1058 14.48 26.66 -11.57
N ASP A 1059 13.27 26.80 -12.12
CA ASP A 1059 12.03 26.57 -11.35
C ASP A 1059 11.61 25.09 -11.31
N ASN A 1060 12.30 24.18 -12.02
CA ASN A 1060 11.90 22.78 -12.17
C ASN A 1060 12.66 21.82 -11.24
N GLY A 1061 13.09 22.28 -10.06
CA GLY A 1061 13.74 21.44 -9.05
C GLY A 1061 12.86 20.27 -8.61
N MET A 1062 13.47 19.08 -8.44
CA MET A 1062 12.72 17.85 -8.12
C MET A 1062 12.36 17.80 -6.64
N PHE A 1063 11.06 17.67 -6.36
CA PHE A 1063 10.55 17.34 -5.04
C PHE A 1063 9.39 16.36 -5.18
N PHE A 1064 9.30 15.43 -4.24
CA PHE A 1064 8.21 14.45 -4.16
C PHE A 1064 7.32 14.80 -2.98
N GLY A 1065 6.01 14.98 -3.21
CA GLY A 1065 5.07 15.48 -2.20
C GLY A 1065 5.08 14.67 -0.92
N PHE A 1066 5.04 13.33 -1.02
CA PHE A 1066 5.02 12.43 0.13
C PHE A 1066 6.23 12.55 1.07
N TRP A 1067 7.36 13.12 0.61
CA TRP A 1067 8.52 13.37 1.48
C TRP A 1067 8.20 14.36 2.60
N SER A 1068 7.37 15.36 2.30
CA SER A 1068 7.06 16.46 3.22
C SER A 1068 6.45 15.95 4.53
N GLY A 1069 5.37 15.16 4.44
CA GLY A 1069 4.67 14.66 5.62
C GLY A 1069 5.54 13.80 6.54
N GLU A 1070 6.34 12.91 5.97
CA GLU A 1070 7.21 12.01 6.74
C GLU A 1070 8.38 12.76 7.42
N ILE A 1071 9.00 13.72 6.72
CA ILE A 1071 10.09 14.52 7.29
C ILE A 1071 9.57 15.47 8.38
N LEU A 1072 8.45 16.16 8.13
CA LEU A 1072 7.78 17.01 9.13
C LEU A 1072 7.47 16.22 10.40
N ARG A 1073 6.91 15.01 10.26
CA ARG A 1073 6.61 14.12 11.39
C ARG A 1073 7.85 13.72 12.16
N GLY A 1074 8.93 13.30 11.48
CA GLY A 1074 10.19 12.92 12.12
C GLY A 1074 10.82 14.07 12.92
N LEU A 1075 10.97 15.25 12.32
CA LEU A 1075 11.50 16.43 13.00
C LEU A 1075 10.62 16.88 14.17
N SER A 1076 9.30 16.81 14.01
CA SER A 1076 8.36 17.20 15.05
C SER A 1076 8.42 16.28 16.27
N LEU A 1077 8.44 14.97 16.04
CA LEU A 1077 8.60 13.97 17.12
C LEU A 1077 9.93 14.16 17.84
N TYR A 1078 11.01 14.42 17.11
CA TYR A 1078 12.30 14.74 17.70
C TYR A 1078 12.24 15.97 18.63
N VAL A 1079 11.64 17.08 18.17
CA VAL A 1079 11.45 18.29 18.98
C VAL A 1079 10.59 18.00 20.21
N MET A 1080 9.55 17.17 20.09
CA MET A 1080 8.72 16.77 21.22
C MET A 1080 9.52 15.98 22.26
N TYR A 1081 10.24 14.96 21.81
CA TYR A 1081 11.08 14.11 22.66
C TYR A 1081 12.10 14.92 23.47
N LYS A 1082 12.86 15.79 22.80
CA LYS A 1082 13.90 16.60 23.46
C LYS A 1082 13.35 17.62 24.45
N ASN A 1083 12.14 18.12 24.22
CA ASN A 1083 11.47 19.05 25.14
C ASN A 1083 10.69 18.32 26.25
N GLY A 1084 10.78 16.98 26.34
CA GLY A 1084 10.01 16.19 27.31
C GLY A 1084 8.50 16.26 27.09
N LEU A 1085 8.06 16.60 25.87
CA LEU A 1085 6.65 16.68 25.51
C LEU A 1085 6.14 15.27 25.20
N ASN A 1086 5.45 14.67 26.16
CA ASN A 1086 4.60 13.52 25.89
C ASN A 1086 3.21 14.00 25.52
N ASP A 1087 2.59 13.31 24.54
CA ASP A 1087 1.45 13.72 23.72
C ASP A 1087 0.25 14.40 24.40
N LEU A 1088 0.12 14.46 25.73
CA LEU A 1088 -0.89 15.29 26.43
C LEU A 1088 -0.75 15.46 27.96
N ALA A 1089 0.39 15.14 28.60
CA ALA A 1089 0.48 15.21 30.08
C ALA A 1089 0.53 16.65 30.65
N ASP A 1090 0.78 17.68 29.84
CA ASP A 1090 1.11 19.02 30.34
C ASP A 1090 0.17 20.14 29.86
N LYS A 1091 -1.16 19.91 29.87
CA LYS A 1091 -2.08 21.07 29.84
C LYS A 1091 -1.91 21.99 31.07
N GLN A 1092 -1.28 21.53 32.16
CA GLN A 1092 -1.05 22.33 33.37
C GLN A 1092 0.37 22.92 33.55
N LYS A 1093 1.46 22.35 32.99
CA LYS A 1093 2.77 23.04 33.01
C LYS A 1093 2.93 24.13 31.95
N ARG A 1094 2.11 24.12 30.90
CA ARG A 1094 2.24 24.99 29.72
C ARG A 1094 1.69 26.41 29.87
N ALA A 1095 1.34 26.84 31.09
CA ALA A 1095 0.86 28.21 31.37
C ALA A 1095 1.90 29.09 32.11
N THR A 1096 3.11 28.57 32.36
CA THR A 1096 4.10 29.22 33.23
C THR A 1096 5.53 29.31 32.67
N THR A 1097 5.70 29.08 31.38
CA THR A 1097 6.95 29.35 30.63
C THR A 1097 6.56 29.94 29.30
#